data_AF-A4GHW3-F1
#
_entry.id   AF-A4GHW3-F1
#
_cell.length_a   1.000
_cell.length_b   1.000
_cell.length_c   1.000
_cell.angle_alpha   90.00
_cell.angle_beta   90.00
_cell.angle_gamma   90.00
#
_symmetry.space_group_name_H-M   'P 1'
#
loop_
_entity.id
_entity.type
_entity.pdbx_description
1 polymer ?
#
loop_
_entity_poly.entity_id
_entity_poly.type
_entity_poly.pdbx_seq_one_letter_code
_entity_poly.pdbx_strand_id
1 'polypeptide(L)'
;METSTSILEKFKQNKVFKVVSGYAIVALATVQIASLVSDSFGFGEEFMQNIILIFLLILPFIALVAWAASSRFSTAKILSITLAVLFTGYGTGSYVWVNNFALPDLKQKLGEDDYVGAWDNLNSMNSFAPFFYNSDSIDSDISLPVSLNLNEDDVEVYWKPYTAEKDYEWRYIGKTPLPKTRLPRGVIQIKLVKEGFHEKDIVEANPSYTFKNHPIPPIFEISNIEMNKLGTVPDGMIAIDGGRFIPALIGEGVTDYNLSPYFIDKYEVNNEEFKKFIDDGGYEIFQYWKDMEFIKEGESLTWEEAKEFMVDSTGRTGPLSWELGDYKEGQGKLPVTGITWYEAQAFARYKGNILPPMYHWAKAAFPVTEIAAPISPVLLKKSNFSNQSAQEVGNSGIGAYGTYDMAGNVTEWSWNIFGGRGLTLGGSYEDAAYSASLATPAPRFTRSKLIGFRTARLINPRDLNPFGDPINRPAPKPPSFYKPFTDSEFSLYSRNFDVGKKDLNSKVIYIDESHPIWDKERVQIDVGYGNEKMDILIFKPKGSNFNKLDSIILYPGANYYRNPPEIDEVNPGEYGLDFIIKSGRALVWPAYKGSMNRINDMNISFPRTPDHMRMFRQLLSNWTVDTSRAIDYLQSRNEFNPDNIFYVGMSYGGIYTTHVLLFEDRFKAAVLYVGGMTSGIPPMSDGKNHFPRMKLPILMLNGRQDYLVPESAPQSMFSFIGTPEKDKRLVFYDSGHWPLPRNQMIKETLSWLDRYED
;
A
#
# COMPACT_ATOMS: atom_id res chain seq x y z
N MET A 1 85.79 6.47 -17.59
CA MET A 1 84.72 7.10 -16.81
C MET A 1 83.43 6.38 -17.14
N GLU A 2 83.11 5.33 -16.39
CA GLU A 2 81.78 4.73 -16.40
C GLU A 2 80.87 5.62 -15.56
N THR A 3 79.98 6.36 -16.21
CA THR A 3 78.85 6.97 -15.50
C THR A 3 77.92 5.84 -15.05
N SER A 4 77.95 5.50 -13.76
CA SER A 4 76.94 4.64 -13.15
C SER A 4 75.57 5.31 -13.32
N THR A 5 74.84 4.94 -14.37
CA THR A 5 73.46 5.36 -14.55
C THR A 5 72.67 4.79 -13.37
N SER A 6 72.22 5.68 -12.49
CA SER A 6 71.31 5.37 -11.39
C SER A 6 70.19 4.45 -11.90
N ILE A 7 69.75 3.49 -11.09
CA ILE A 7 68.60 2.62 -11.41
C ILE A 7 67.40 3.48 -11.87
N LEU A 8 67.25 4.68 -11.32
CA LEU A 8 66.23 5.66 -11.70
C LEU A 8 66.35 6.14 -13.16
N GLU A 9 67.58 6.34 -13.66
CA GLU A 9 67.85 6.71 -15.06
C GLU A 9 67.46 5.57 -16.02
N LYS A 10 67.74 4.31 -15.63
CA LYS A 10 67.33 3.13 -16.41
C LYS A 10 65.81 2.98 -16.48
N PHE A 11 65.10 3.27 -15.38
CA PHE A 11 63.63 3.31 -15.38
C PHE A 11 63.08 4.43 -16.26
N LYS A 12 63.64 5.64 -16.16
CA LYS A 12 63.25 6.79 -17.01
C LYS A 12 63.46 6.55 -18.49
N GLN A 13 64.37 5.66 -18.89
CA GLN A 13 64.60 5.32 -20.31
C GLN A 13 63.69 4.18 -20.81
N ASN A 14 63.07 3.40 -19.92
CA ASN A 14 62.20 2.28 -20.29
C ASN A 14 60.88 2.77 -20.91
N LYS A 15 60.60 2.36 -22.16
CA LYS A 15 59.35 2.73 -22.86
C LYS A 15 58.08 2.24 -22.16
N VAL A 16 58.11 1.06 -21.56
CA VAL A 16 56.97 0.51 -20.79
C VAL A 16 56.68 1.41 -19.61
N PHE A 17 57.71 1.80 -18.86
CA PHE A 17 57.58 2.74 -17.74
C PHE A 17 56.99 4.09 -18.21
N LYS A 18 57.50 4.66 -19.32
CA LYS A 18 56.97 5.91 -19.88
C LYS A 18 55.49 5.82 -20.29
N VAL A 19 55.07 4.72 -20.92
CA VAL A 19 53.66 4.52 -21.32
C VAL A 19 52.77 4.36 -20.09
N VAL A 20 53.18 3.55 -19.11
CA VAL A 20 52.43 3.33 -17.87
C VAL A 20 52.32 4.62 -17.06
N SER A 21 53.41 5.36 -16.87
CA SER A 21 53.39 6.66 -16.19
C SER A 21 52.56 7.70 -16.95
N GLY A 22 52.66 7.74 -18.27
CA GLY A 22 51.85 8.63 -19.11
C GLY A 22 50.35 8.33 -18.98
N TYR A 23 49.98 7.05 -18.97
CA TYR A 23 48.60 6.63 -18.76
C TYR A 23 48.10 6.98 -17.36
N ALA A 24 48.91 6.75 -16.32
CA ALA A 24 48.56 7.12 -14.95
C ALA A 24 48.30 8.63 -14.80
N ILE A 25 49.10 9.47 -15.46
CA ILE A 25 48.88 10.93 -15.50
C ILE A 25 47.56 11.25 -16.19
N VAL A 26 47.27 10.64 -17.35
CA VAL A 26 46.00 10.88 -18.06
C VAL A 26 44.81 10.39 -17.23
N ALA A 27 44.90 9.21 -16.62
CA ALA A 27 43.86 8.67 -15.75
C ALA A 27 43.57 9.61 -14.57
N LEU A 28 44.62 10.08 -13.88
CA LEU A 28 44.50 11.07 -12.80
C LEU A 28 43.87 12.37 -13.29
N ALA A 29 44.31 12.89 -14.44
CA ALA A 29 43.76 14.10 -15.03
C ALA A 29 42.28 13.91 -15.40
N THR A 30 41.90 12.77 -15.98
CA THR A 30 40.51 12.45 -16.31
C THR A 30 39.64 12.36 -15.06
N VAL A 31 40.10 11.68 -14.01
CA VAL A 31 39.37 11.60 -12.72
C VAL A 31 39.23 12.98 -12.09
N GLN A 32 40.27 13.81 -12.11
CA GLN A 32 40.20 15.19 -11.59
C GLN A 32 39.24 16.06 -12.40
N ILE A 33 39.27 15.99 -13.73
CA ILE A 33 38.35 16.71 -14.60
C ILE A 33 36.91 16.25 -14.36
N ALA A 34 36.68 14.93 -14.30
CA ALA A 34 35.36 14.37 -14.02
C ALA A 34 34.85 14.79 -12.64
N SER A 35 35.72 14.86 -11.64
CA SER A 35 35.38 15.36 -10.29
C SER A 35 35.10 16.86 -10.26
N LEU A 36 35.76 17.66 -11.10
CA LEU A 36 35.53 19.11 -11.18
C LEU A 36 34.19 19.44 -11.84
N VAL A 37 33.72 18.58 -12.75
CA VAL A 37 32.49 18.80 -13.51
C VAL A 37 31.34 17.93 -13.01
N SER A 38 31.55 17.07 -12.00
CA SER A 38 30.53 16.13 -11.51
C SER A 38 29.24 16.82 -11.14
N ASP A 39 29.33 17.89 -10.36
CA ASP A 39 28.15 18.62 -9.88
C ASP A 39 27.40 19.33 -11.01
N SER A 40 28.14 19.79 -12.03
CA SER A 40 27.56 20.47 -13.20
C SER A 40 26.81 19.53 -14.14
N PHE A 41 27.20 18.25 -14.17
CA PHE A 41 26.59 17.23 -15.03
C PHE A 41 25.79 16.19 -14.24
N GLY A 42 25.64 16.35 -12.93
CA GLY A 42 24.90 15.44 -12.05
C GLY A 42 25.53 14.05 -11.92
N PHE A 43 26.86 13.92 -12.05
CA PHE A 43 27.50 12.61 -11.89
C PHE A 43 27.49 12.16 -10.43
N GLY A 44 26.97 10.95 -10.20
CA GLY A 44 26.97 10.33 -8.87
C GLY A 44 28.37 9.88 -8.42
N GLU A 45 28.53 9.68 -7.12
CA GLU A 45 29.78 9.19 -6.53
C GLU A 45 30.18 7.80 -7.07
N GLU A 46 29.21 6.91 -7.30
CA GLU A 46 29.44 5.59 -7.90
C GLU A 46 30.04 5.68 -9.31
N PHE A 47 29.61 6.66 -10.12
CA PHE A 47 30.20 6.88 -11.44
C PHE A 47 31.68 7.25 -11.35
N MET A 48 32.04 8.09 -10.38
CA MET A 48 33.43 8.45 -10.12
C MET A 48 34.27 7.25 -9.67
N GLN A 49 33.73 6.41 -8.79
CA GLN A 49 34.37 5.17 -8.35
C GLN A 49 34.56 4.20 -9.52
N ASN A 50 33.54 4.03 -10.36
CA ASN A 50 33.61 3.16 -11.55
C ASN A 50 34.66 3.64 -12.56
N ILE A 51 34.76 4.95 -12.80
CA ILE A 51 35.84 5.49 -13.64
C ILE A 51 37.21 5.10 -13.09
N ILE A 52 37.44 5.30 -11.79
CA ILE A 52 38.70 4.96 -11.14
C ILE A 52 39.00 3.46 -11.31
N LEU A 53 38.01 2.60 -11.04
CA LEU A 53 38.13 1.14 -11.18
C LEU A 53 38.46 0.74 -12.62
N ILE A 54 37.82 1.33 -13.63
CA ILE A 54 38.10 1.06 -15.04
C ILE A 54 39.55 1.42 -15.38
N PHE A 55 40.03 2.59 -14.94
CA PHE A 55 41.43 2.99 -15.17
C PHE A 55 42.43 2.05 -14.47
N LEU A 56 42.11 1.58 -13.26
CA LEU A 56 42.95 0.60 -12.54
C LEU A 56 42.95 -0.77 -13.19
N LEU A 57 41.80 -1.27 -13.64
CA LEU A 57 41.64 -2.57 -14.30
C LEU A 57 42.37 -2.63 -15.65
N ILE A 58 42.41 -1.52 -16.38
CA ILE A 58 43.03 -1.47 -17.71
C ILE A 58 44.56 -1.29 -17.62
N LEU A 59 45.09 -0.71 -16.53
CA LEU A 59 46.51 -0.50 -16.30
C LEU A 59 47.43 -1.72 -16.60
N PRO A 60 47.15 -2.96 -16.12
CA PRO A 60 47.98 -4.12 -16.43
C PRO A 60 47.97 -4.49 -17.92
N PHE A 61 46.84 -4.33 -18.61
CA PHE A 61 46.74 -4.57 -20.05
C PHE A 61 47.59 -3.58 -20.83
N ILE A 62 47.62 -2.32 -20.39
CA ILE A 62 48.47 -1.28 -20.99
C ILE A 62 49.94 -1.60 -20.80
N ALA A 63 50.35 -2.07 -19.63
CA ALA A 63 51.74 -2.47 -19.40
C ALA A 63 52.16 -3.60 -20.35
N LEU A 64 51.28 -4.57 -20.59
CA LEU A 64 51.50 -5.70 -21.49
C LEU A 64 51.55 -5.27 -22.96
N VAL A 65 50.62 -4.42 -23.40
CA VAL A 65 50.61 -3.84 -24.75
C VAL A 65 51.84 -2.97 -24.98
N ALA A 66 52.22 -2.14 -23.99
CA ALA A 66 53.41 -1.32 -24.05
C ALA A 66 54.67 -2.19 -24.17
N TRP A 67 54.76 -3.30 -23.43
CA TRP A 67 55.86 -4.25 -23.55
C TRP A 67 55.94 -4.85 -24.96
N ALA A 68 54.83 -5.40 -25.46
CA ALA A 68 54.76 -6.05 -26.77
C ALA A 68 54.97 -5.07 -27.95
N ALA A 69 54.50 -3.84 -27.83
CA ALA A 69 54.53 -2.83 -28.89
C ALA A 69 55.73 -1.88 -28.83
N SER A 70 56.50 -1.90 -27.73
CA SER A 70 57.61 -0.96 -27.47
C SER A 70 58.69 -0.92 -28.56
N SER A 71 58.88 -2.02 -29.29
CA SER A 71 59.84 -2.13 -30.39
C SER A 71 59.37 -1.50 -31.69
N ARG A 72 58.03 -1.38 -31.89
CA ARG A 72 57.43 -0.96 -33.17
C ARG A 72 56.83 0.44 -33.16
N PHE A 73 56.44 0.95 -32.00
CA PHE A 73 55.75 2.24 -31.90
C PHE A 73 56.41 3.19 -30.90
N SER A 74 56.16 4.49 -31.07
CA SER A 74 56.56 5.52 -30.11
C SER A 74 55.64 5.49 -28.88
N THR A 75 56.13 5.97 -27.74
CA THR A 75 55.33 6.08 -26.50
C THR A 75 54.02 6.84 -26.73
N ALA A 76 54.06 7.96 -27.46
CA ALA A 76 52.88 8.76 -27.77
C ALA A 76 51.85 7.98 -28.60
N LYS A 77 52.30 7.22 -29.62
CA LYS A 77 51.41 6.46 -30.49
C LYS A 77 50.74 5.29 -29.77
N ILE A 78 51.47 4.59 -28.88
CA ILE A 78 50.90 3.54 -28.03
C ILE A 78 49.81 4.15 -27.13
N LEU A 79 50.14 5.26 -26.45
CA LEU A 79 49.21 5.94 -25.55
C LEU A 79 47.95 6.44 -26.27
N SER A 80 48.08 7.07 -27.44
CA SER A 80 46.95 7.54 -28.24
C SER A 80 46.03 6.42 -28.72
N ILE A 81 46.59 5.30 -29.21
CA ILE A 81 45.79 4.15 -29.64
C ILE A 81 45.05 3.55 -28.45
N THR A 82 45.73 3.37 -27.32
CA THR A 82 45.12 2.85 -26.09
C THR A 82 43.97 3.73 -25.61
N LEU A 83 44.17 5.04 -25.54
CA LEU A 83 43.11 5.97 -25.12
C LEU A 83 41.95 5.98 -26.13
N ALA A 84 42.24 5.98 -27.43
CA ALA A 84 41.21 5.91 -28.46
C ALA A 84 40.36 4.65 -28.29
N VAL A 85 40.98 3.47 -28.18
CA VAL A 85 40.27 2.20 -27.97
C VAL A 85 39.49 2.19 -26.66
N LEU A 86 40.04 2.75 -25.58
CA LEU A 86 39.36 2.84 -24.28
C LEU A 86 38.11 3.71 -24.36
N PHE A 87 38.22 4.93 -24.91
CA PHE A 87 37.08 5.85 -25.03
C PHE A 87 36.05 5.37 -26.04
N THR A 88 36.46 4.86 -27.20
CA THR A 88 35.51 4.32 -28.19
C THR A 88 34.90 3.02 -27.71
N GLY A 89 35.67 2.14 -27.07
CA GLY A 89 35.19 0.87 -26.54
C GLY A 89 34.19 1.08 -25.41
N TYR A 90 34.49 1.97 -24.47
CA TYR A 90 33.56 2.38 -23.43
C TYR A 90 32.32 3.05 -24.03
N GLY A 91 32.48 4.05 -24.89
CA GLY A 91 31.34 4.78 -25.48
C GLY A 91 30.41 3.88 -26.30
N THR A 92 30.96 3.07 -27.21
CA THR A 92 30.17 2.13 -28.02
C THR A 92 29.59 0.99 -27.18
N GLY A 93 30.37 0.44 -26.24
CA GLY A 93 29.91 -0.61 -25.34
C GLY A 93 28.75 -0.15 -24.46
N SER A 94 28.89 1.01 -23.80
CA SER A 94 27.84 1.63 -22.99
C SER A 94 26.62 1.99 -23.82
N TYR A 95 26.79 2.53 -25.04
CA TYR A 95 25.67 2.82 -25.94
C TYR A 95 24.89 1.55 -26.32
N VAL A 96 25.58 0.47 -26.70
CA VAL A 96 24.96 -0.81 -27.07
C VAL A 96 24.27 -1.43 -25.85
N TRP A 97 24.93 -1.42 -24.69
CA TRP A 97 24.36 -1.93 -23.45
C TRP A 97 23.07 -1.19 -23.06
N VAL A 98 23.11 0.14 -23.02
CA VAL A 98 21.95 0.98 -22.67
C VAL A 98 20.79 0.75 -23.63
N ASN A 99 21.02 0.84 -24.94
CA ASN A 99 19.91 0.82 -25.91
C ASN A 99 19.35 -0.58 -26.20
N ASN A 100 20.18 -1.62 -26.15
CA ASN A 100 19.75 -2.98 -26.52
C ASN A 100 19.40 -3.85 -25.32
N PHE A 101 19.83 -3.50 -24.11
CA PHE A 101 19.62 -4.33 -22.92
C PHE A 101 19.00 -3.54 -21.76
N ALA A 102 19.64 -2.46 -21.29
CA ALA A 102 19.19 -1.77 -20.08
C ALA A 102 17.84 -1.07 -20.26
N LEU A 103 17.63 -0.34 -21.36
CA LEU A 103 16.38 0.35 -21.65
C LEU A 103 15.19 -0.59 -21.95
N PRO A 104 15.35 -1.65 -22.78
CA PRO A 104 14.29 -2.65 -22.92
C PRO A 104 13.90 -3.30 -21.60
N ASP A 105 14.88 -3.65 -20.76
CA ASP A 105 14.65 -4.23 -19.43
C ASP A 105 13.95 -3.24 -18.49
N LEU A 106 14.37 -1.96 -18.48
CA LEU A 106 13.70 -0.91 -17.71
C LEU A 106 12.24 -0.75 -18.16
N LYS A 107 11.96 -0.73 -19.47
CA LYS A 107 10.59 -0.63 -20.02
C LYS A 107 9.73 -1.82 -19.62
N GLN A 108 10.30 -3.03 -19.64
CA GLN A 108 9.60 -4.23 -19.19
C GLN A 108 9.24 -4.11 -17.70
N LYS A 109 10.21 -3.81 -16.84
CA LYS A 109 9.99 -3.66 -15.40
C LYS A 109 8.96 -2.58 -15.06
N LEU A 110 9.01 -1.43 -15.75
CA LEU A 110 7.98 -0.40 -15.64
C LEU A 110 6.59 -0.94 -16.02
N GLY A 111 6.49 -1.68 -17.12
CA GLY A 111 5.22 -2.29 -17.56
C GLY A 111 4.65 -3.31 -16.58
N GLU A 112 5.51 -3.95 -15.78
CA GLU A 112 5.16 -4.92 -14.73
C GLU A 112 4.97 -4.24 -13.35
N ASP A 113 5.15 -2.92 -13.24
CA ASP A 113 5.19 -2.17 -11.97
C ASP A 113 6.29 -2.65 -10.99
N ASP A 114 7.37 -3.27 -11.49
CA ASP A 114 8.58 -3.61 -10.71
C ASP A 114 9.48 -2.37 -10.54
N TYR A 115 9.07 -1.50 -9.63
CA TYR A 115 9.76 -0.24 -9.35
C TYR A 115 11.13 -0.43 -8.69
N VAL A 116 11.32 -1.50 -7.92
CA VAL A 116 12.60 -1.81 -7.27
C VAL A 116 13.63 -2.24 -8.30
N GLY A 117 13.26 -3.17 -9.19
CA GLY A 117 14.12 -3.57 -10.29
C GLY A 117 14.37 -2.43 -11.27
N ALA A 118 13.36 -1.59 -11.54
CA ALA A 118 13.51 -0.41 -12.39
C ALA A 118 14.48 0.61 -11.78
N TRP A 119 14.42 0.80 -10.45
CA TRP A 119 15.35 1.63 -9.70
C TRP A 119 16.77 1.10 -9.72
N ASP A 120 16.98 -0.19 -9.47
CA ASP A 120 18.31 -0.81 -9.52
C ASP A 120 18.90 -0.74 -10.95
N ASN A 121 18.07 -0.94 -11.99
CA ASN A 121 18.49 -0.75 -13.39
C ASN A 121 18.85 0.71 -13.67
N LEU A 122 18.02 1.68 -13.25
CA LEU A 122 18.30 3.11 -13.41
C LEU A 122 19.62 3.51 -12.74
N ASN A 123 19.84 3.11 -11.49
CA ASN A 123 21.08 3.41 -10.78
C ASN A 123 22.29 2.79 -11.47
N SER A 124 22.15 1.58 -12.00
CA SER A 124 23.21 0.94 -12.80
C SER A 124 23.53 1.74 -14.06
N MET A 125 22.51 2.26 -14.77
CA MET A 125 22.75 3.12 -15.93
C MET A 125 23.40 4.44 -15.54
N ASN A 126 22.98 5.05 -14.43
CA ASN A 126 23.56 6.30 -13.93
C ASN A 126 25.01 6.13 -13.47
N SER A 127 25.37 4.98 -12.91
CA SER A 127 26.73 4.69 -12.43
C SER A 127 27.69 4.25 -13.54
N PHE A 128 27.20 3.72 -14.67
CA PHE A 128 28.05 3.23 -15.78
C PHE A 128 27.94 4.01 -17.09
N ALA A 129 26.84 4.72 -17.34
CA ALA A 129 26.53 5.30 -18.64
C ALA A 129 25.65 6.56 -18.56
N PRO A 130 25.93 7.53 -17.67
CA PRO A 130 25.05 8.67 -17.42
C PRO A 130 24.81 9.58 -18.63
N PHE A 131 25.67 9.51 -19.66
CA PHE A 131 25.56 10.33 -20.87
C PHE A 131 24.53 9.83 -21.89
N PHE A 132 24.13 8.57 -21.79
CA PHE A 132 23.30 7.92 -22.81
C PHE A 132 21.82 7.88 -22.44
N TYR A 133 21.46 8.39 -21.26
CA TYR A 133 20.10 8.36 -20.76
C TYR A 133 19.81 9.55 -19.85
N ASN A 134 18.65 10.19 -20.03
CA ASN A 134 18.17 11.25 -19.13
C ASN A 134 17.22 10.63 -18.09
N SER A 135 17.69 10.53 -16.84
CA SER A 135 16.95 9.91 -15.73
C SER A 135 15.77 10.74 -15.24
N ASP A 136 15.80 12.07 -15.42
CA ASP A 136 14.93 13.00 -14.69
C ASP A 136 13.44 12.80 -15.02
N SER A 137 13.11 12.35 -16.23
CA SER A 137 11.72 12.11 -16.63
C SER A 137 11.12 10.82 -16.08
N ILE A 138 11.93 9.82 -15.73
CA ILE A 138 11.46 8.52 -15.23
C ILE A 138 11.60 8.40 -13.72
N ASP A 139 12.47 9.19 -13.10
CA ASP A 139 12.73 9.11 -11.67
C ASP A 139 11.46 9.37 -10.82
N SER A 140 10.57 10.26 -11.25
CA SER A 140 9.25 10.48 -10.60
C SER A 140 8.27 9.32 -10.74
N ASP A 141 8.44 8.50 -11.77
CA ASP A 141 7.58 7.35 -12.02
C ASP A 141 8.01 6.15 -11.17
N ILE A 142 9.31 5.98 -10.92
CA ILE A 142 9.84 4.84 -10.16
C ILE A 142 10.07 5.11 -8.68
N SER A 143 10.26 6.38 -8.30
CA SER A 143 10.64 6.75 -6.94
C SER A 143 9.87 7.98 -6.46
N LEU A 144 9.84 8.17 -5.16
CA LEU A 144 9.19 9.31 -4.52
C LEU A 144 10.10 9.91 -3.46
N PRO A 145 10.06 11.25 -3.26
CA PRO A 145 10.72 11.86 -2.14
C PRO A 145 10.10 11.34 -0.84
N VAL A 146 10.93 11.06 0.15
CA VAL A 146 10.49 10.59 1.47
C VAL A 146 10.92 11.57 2.56
N SER A 147 10.05 11.77 3.54
CA SER A 147 10.35 12.53 4.76
C SER A 147 9.99 11.68 5.96
N LEU A 148 10.96 11.44 6.84
CA LEU A 148 10.74 10.75 8.11
C LEU A 148 10.75 11.75 9.26
N ASN A 149 9.75 11.64 10.12
CA ASN A 149 9.58 12.49 11.29
C ASN A 149 9.89 11.67 12.55
N LEU A 150 11.02 11.96 13.19
CA LEU A 150 11.42 11.34 14.45
C LEU A 150 11.47 12.40 15.55
N ASN A 151 11.26 11.98 16.80
CA ASN A 151 11.48 12.85 17.97
C ASN A 151 12.98 13.07 18.24
N GLU A 152 13.82 12.12 17.84
CA GLU A 152 15.27 12.15 17.99
C GLU A 152 15.98 12.56 16.69
N ASP A 153 16.92 13.50 16.82
CA ASP A 153 17.89 13.85 15.77
C ASP A 153 19.05 12.84 15.72
N ASP A 154 19.86 12.88 14.66
CA ASP A 154 21.06 12.06 14.46
C ASP A 154 20.83 10.54 14.49
N VAL A 155 19.62 10.08 14.12
CA VAL A 155 19.29 8.66 13.99
C VAL A 155 19.75 8.17 12.62
N GLU A 156 20.58 7.12 12.59
CA GLU A 156 21.00 6.49 11.35
C GLU A 156 19.85 5.72 10.71
N VAL A 157 19.65 5.95 9.41
CA VAL A 157 18.58 5.33 8.66
C VAL A 157 19.16 4.43 7.58
N TYR A 158 18.73 3.18 7.61
CA TYR A 158 19.00 2.17 6.60
C TYR A 158 17.68 1.72 5.98
N TRP A 159 17.70 1.29 4.73
CA TRP A 159 16.53 0.75 4.06
C TRP A 159 16.85 -0.47 3.21
N LYS A 160 15.83 -1.27 2.93
CA LYS A 160 15.86 -2.27 1.86
C LYS A 160 14.46 -2.47 1.28
N PRO A 161 14.34 -2.93 0.03
CA PRO A 161 13.08 -3.43 -0.50
C PRO A 161 12.51 -4.56 0.36
N TYR A 162 11.23 -4.46 0.71
CA TYR A 162 10.51 -5.54 1.36
C TYR A 162 9.75 -6.33 0.29
N THR A 163 10.30 -7.47 -0.11
CA THR A 163 9.74 -8.33 -1.18
C THR A 163 9.65 -9.78 -0.72
N ALA A 164 8.84 -10.58 -1.39
CA ALA A 164 8.67 -11.99 -1.07
C ALA A 164 9.74 -12.87 -1.75
N GLU A 165 10.25 -12.41 -2.89
CA GLU A 165 11.09 -13.19 -3.80
C GLU A 165 12.59 -13.12 -3.45
N LYS A 166 13.02 -12.00 -2.87
CA LYS A 166 14.44 -11.73 -2.60
C LYS A 166 14.61 -10.97 -1.28
N ASP A 167 15.57 -11.42 -0.48
CA ASP A 167 16.08 -10.61 0.63
C ASP A 167 17.21 -9.72 0.14
N TYR A 168 17.07 -8.42 0.36
CA TYR A 168 18.02 -7.42 -0.08
C TYR A 168 18.93 -7.00 1.07
N GLU A 169 20.16 -6.62 0.74
CA GLU A 169 21.10 -6.04 1.71
C GLU A 169 20.63 -4.64 2.17
N TRP A 170 20.95 -4.31 3.42
CA TRP A 170 20.66 -2.99 3.98
C TRP A 170 21.48 -1.90 3.29
N ARG A 171 20.80 -0.81 2.89
CA ARG A 171 21.39 0.35 2.22
C ARG A 171 21.31 1.55 3.17
N TYR A 172 22.45 2.15 3.50
CA TYR A 172 22.51 3.37 4.32
C TYR A 172 22.07 4.60 3.51
N ILE A 173 21.25 5.48 4.09
CA ILE A 173 20.81 6.73 3.42
C ILE A 173 21.21 8.01 4.15
N GLY A 174 21.57 7.94 5.43
CA GLY A 174 22.00 9.12 6.19
C GLY A 174 21.52 9.12 7.63
N LYS A 175 21.60 10.31 8.26
CA LYS A 175 21.10 10.58 9.60
C LYS A 175 19.91 11.54 9.57
N THR A 176 19.02 11.44 10.55
CA THR A 176 17.88 12.37 10.69
C THR A 176 18.30 13.76 11.18
N PRO A 177 17.62 14.85 10.75
CA PRO A 177 16.64 14.91 9.66
C PRO A 177 17.26 14.54 8.31
N LEU A 178 16.57 13.67 7.55
CA LEU A 178 17.13 13.15 6.30
C LEU A 178 17.31 14.27 5.26
N PRO A 179 18.39 14.24 4.46
CA PRO A 179 18.47 15.08 3.27
C PRO A 179 17.34 14.72 2.29
N LYS A 180 17.09 15.56 1.28
CA LYS A 180 16.10 15.28 0.22
C LYS A 180 16.42 13.95 -0.45
N THR A 181 15.78 12.88 0.02
CA THR A 181 16.06 11.50 -0.35
C THR A 181 14.84 10.92 -1.07
N ARG A 182 15.10 10.11 -2.09
CA ARG A 182 14.07 9.41 -2.86
C ARG A 182 14.21 7.92 -2.62
N LEU A 183 13.09 7.24 -2.42
CA LEU A 183 13.02 5.79 -2.32
C LEU A 183 12.12 5.23 -3.43
N PRO A 184 12.39 4.01 -3.92
CA PRO A 184 11.54 3.39 -4.94
C PRO A 184 10.12 3.20 -4.43
N ARG A 185 9.14 3.25 -5.33
CA ARG A 185 7.75 2.88 -5.03
C ARG A 185 7.67 1.40 -4.69
N GLY A 186 6.68 1.01 -3.90
CA GLY A 186 6.49 -0.36 -3.41
C GLY A 186 6.72 -0.46 -1.89
N VAL A 187 6.76 -1.69 -1.36
CA VAL A 187 6.94 -1.89 0.09
C VAL A 187 8.41 -1.85 0.46
N ILE A 188 8.73 -1.06 1.47
CA ILE A 188 10.11 -0.87 1.96
C ILE A 188 10.20 -1.15 3.45
N GLN A 189 11.35 -1.68 3.86
CA GLN A 189 11.72 -1.85 5.25
C GLN A 189 12.79 -0.82 5.60
N ILE A 190 12.55 -0.08 6.68
CA ILE A 190 13.46 0.89 7.28
C ILE A 190 14.00 0.32 8.58
N LYS A 191 15.29 0.51 8.83
CA LYS A 191 15.93 0.28 10.11
C LYS A 191 16.51 1.59 10.64
N LEU A 192 16.16 1.89 11.88
CA LEU A 192 16.61 3.07 12.60
C LEU A 192 17.60 2.64 13.69
N VAL A 193 18.78 3.25 13.69
CA VAL A 193 19.87 2.92 14.62
C VAL A 193 20.37 4.19 15.30
N LYS A 194 20.47 4.16 16.63
CA LYS A 194 21.08 5.23 17.42
C LYS A 194 21.74 4.66 18.67
N GLU A 195 22.95 5.12 18.97
CA GLU A 195 23.68 4.69 20.17
C GLU A 195 22.88 5.00 21.45
N GLY A 196 22.76 4.01 22.33
CA GLY A 196 21.97 4.12 23.57
C GLY A 196 20.47 3.84 23.42
N PHE A 197 20.01 3.47 22.21
CA PHE A 197 18.62 3.13 21.91
C PHE A 197 18.52 1.72 21.30
N HIS A 198 17.33 1.14 21.37
CA HIS A 198 17.00 -0.08 20.64
C HIS A 198 16.92 0.20 19.13
N GLU A 199 17.37 -0.75 18.31
CA GLU A 199 17.09 -0.73 16.87
C GLU A 199 15.57 -0.80 16.65
N LYS A 200 15.08 -0.05 15.67
CA LYS A 200 13.65 -0.01 15.32
C LYS A 200 13.46 -0.33 13.84
N ASP A 201 12.66 -1.37 13.58
CA ASP A 201 12.24 -1.76 12.24
C ASP A 201 10.87 -1.15 11.91
N ILE A 202 10.72 -0.63 10.69
CA ILE A 202 9.45 -0.13 10.16
C ILE A 202 9.26 -0.68 8.75
N VAL A 203 8.18 -1.40 8.49
CA VAL A 203 7.77 -1.85 7.15
C VAL A 203 6.59 -1.01 6.70
N GLU A 204 6.72 -0.35 5.55
CA GLU A 204 5.74 0.63 5.08
C GLU A 204 5.69 0.64 3.55
N ALA A 205 4.53 0.94 2.98
CA ALA A 205 4.41 1.19 1.54
C ALA A 205 5.05 2.55 1.16
N ASN A 206 5.50 2.68 -0.08
CA ASN A 206 5.90 3.96 -0.67
C ASN A 206 5.07 4.18 -1.95
N PRO A 207 4.14 5.14 -1.97
CA PRO A 207 3.94 6.19 -0.97
C PRO A 207 3.23 5.77 0.33
N SER A 208 3.41 6.54 1.42
CA SER A 208 2.71 6.38 2.69
C SER A 208 2.50 7.66 3.50
N TYR A 209 1.64 7.57 4.52
CA TYR A 209 1.44 8.64 5.50
C TYR A 209 2.71 8.88 6.32
N THR A 210 3.42 7.80 6.67
CA THR A 210 4.69 7.83 7.40
C THR A 210 5.78 8.59 6.64
N PHE A 211 5.86 8.44 5.31
CA PHE A 211 6.82 9.18 4.47
C PHE A 211 6.34 10.55 3.99
N LYS A 212 5.12 10.96 4.37
CA LYS A 212 4.47 12.23 3.96
C LYS A 212 4.40 12.45 2.45
N ASN A 213 4.20 11.37 1.71
CA ASN A 213 4.12 11.40 0.25
C ASN A 213 2.92 10.64 -0.31
N HIS A 214 1.98 10.23 0.55
CA HIS A 214 0.72 9.65 0.13
C HIS A 214 -0.14 10.67 -0.63
N PRO A 215 -0.71 10.28 -1.79
CA PRO A 215 -1.52 11.19 -2.60
C PRO A 215 -2.78 11.67 -1.88
N ILE A 216 -3.41 10.78 -1.10
CA ILE A 216 -4.55 11.12 -0.25
C ILE A 216 -4.01 11.56 1.11
N PRO A 217 -4.35 12.73 1.65
CA PRO A 217 -3.89 13.15 2.97
C PRO A 217 -4.57 12.33 4.09
N PRO A 218 -3.88 12.08 5.22
CA PRO A 218 -4.49 11.40 6.36
C PRO A 218 -5.58 12.28 7.00
N ILE A 219 -6.62 11.65 7.54
CA ILE A 219 -7.73 12.36 8.21
C ILE A 219 -7.41 12.77 9.66
N PHE A 220 -6.20 12.47 10.13
CA PHE A 220 -5.66 12.84 11.43
C PHE A 220 -4.15 13.07 11.31
N GLU A 221 -3.59 13.79 12.28
CA GLU A 221 -2.14 13.99 12.38
C GLU A 221 -1.43 12.67 12.72
N ILE A 222 -0.39 12.36 11.95
CA ILE A 222 0.46 11.19 12.16
C ILE A 222 1.49 11.53 13.22
N SER A 223 1.54 10.72 14.28
CA SER A 223 2.53 10.88 15.35
C SER A 223 3.94 10.67 14.83
N ASN A 224 4.90 11.45 15.36
CA ASN A 224 6.31 11.23 15.10
C ASN A 224 6.75 9.86 15.64
N ILE A 225 7.72 9.27 14.96
CA ILE A 225 8.37 8.03 15.40
C ILE A 225 9.25 8.34 16.61
N GLU A 226 9.14 7.52 17.66
CA GLU A 226 9.96 7.65 18.87
C GLU A 226 11.00 6.53 18.97
N MET A 227 12.25 6.87 19.29
CA MET A 227 13.29 5.88 19.60
C MET A 227 13.23 5.48 21.08
N ASN A 228 13.33 4.18 21.38
CA ASN A 228 13.26 3.69 22.76
C ASN A 228 14.66 3.48 23.34
N LYS A 229 14.92 4.02 24.53
CA LYS A 229 16.21 3.88 25.22
C LYS A 229 16.45 2.42 25.64
N LEU A 230 17.72 2.02 25.66
CA LEU A 230 18.08 0.71 26.18
C LEU A 230 17.59 0.52 27.62
N GLY A 231 16.99 -0.63 27.90
CA GLY A 231 16.47 -0.99 29.23
C GLY A 231 15.07 -0.44 29.55
N THR A 232 14.42 0.29 28.63
CA THR A 232 13.01 0.71 28.81
C THR A 232 12.00 -0.24 28.19
N VAL A 233 12.44 -1.06 27.22
CA VAL A 233 11.59 -2.08 26.58
C VAL A 233 11.82 -3.43 27.27
N PRO A 234 10.78 -4.14 27.72
CA PRO A 234 10.92 -5.47 28.31
C PRO A 234 11.56 -6.47 27.33
N ASP A 235 12.37 -7.39 27.85
CA ASP A 235 12.99 -8.44 27.06
C ASP A 235 11.96 -9.25 26.27
N GLY A 236 12.25 -9.51 24.99
CA GLY A 236 11.34 -10.24 24.09
C GLY A 236 10.13 -9.45 23.58
N MET A 237 9.96 -8.20 23.99
CA MET A 237 8.90 -7.31 23.51
C MET A 237 9.45 -6.22 22.58
N ILE A 238 8.54 -5.61 21.82
CA ILE A 238 8.78 -4.39 21.05
C ILE A 238 7.88 -3.27 21.56
N ALA A 239 8.31 -2.02 21.38
CA ALA A 239 7.49 -0.86 21.66
C ALA A 239 6.67 -0.45 20.44
N ILE A 240 5.38 -0.19 20.67
CA ILE A 240 4.49 0.38 19.68
C ILE A 240 4.14 1.80 20.12
N ASP A 241 4.39 2.76 19.22
CA ASP A 241 4.16 4.17 19.48
C ASP A 241 2.65 4.44 19.67
N GLY A 242 2.35 5.44 20.49
CA GLY A 242 0.99 5.94 20.68
C GLY A 242 0.45 6.65 19.43
N GLY A 243 -0.74 7.22 19.52
CA GLY A 243 -1.34 8.04 18.46
C GLY A 243 -2.50 7.39 17.72
N ARG A 244 -3.08 8.20 16.81
CA ARG A 244 -4.29 7.86 16.04
C ARG A 244 -3.98 6.92 14.89
N PHE A 245 -4.87 5.97 14.66
CA PHE A 245 -4.81 5.04 13.52
C PHE A 245 -6.21 4.52 13.18
N ILE A 246 -6.38 3.97 11.98
CA ILE A 246 -7.58 3.21 11.61
C ILE A 246 -7.21 1.72 11.64
N PRO A 247 -7.97 0.86 12.34
CA PRO A 247 -7.66 -0.56 12.39
C PRO A 247 -7.81 -1.17 11.00
N ALA A 248 -6.72 -1.68 10.44
CA ALA A 248 -6.72 -2.41 9.18
C ALA A 248 -7.21 -3.84 9.41
N LEU A 249 -8.51 -3.97 9.70
CA LEU A 249 -9.22 -5.23 9.82
C LEU A 249 -10.44 -5.19 8.90
N ILE A 250 -10.65 -6.25 8.12
CA ILE A 250 -11.78 -6.33 7.20
C ILE A 250 -13.10 -6.23 8.00
N GLY A 251 -13.99 -5.38 7.48
CA GLY A 251 -15.30 -5.12 8.08
C GLY A 251 -15.25 -4.12 9.25
N GLU A 252 -14.07 -3.62 9.63
CA GLU A 252 -13.98 -2.34 10.34
C GLU A 252 -14.19 -1.19 9.35
N GLY A 253 -14.81 -0.11 9.83
CA GLY A 253 -14.98 1.11 9.03
C GLY A 253 -13.74 2.01 9.08
N VAL A 254 -13.85 3.19 8.48
CA VAL A 254 -12.82 4.25 8.55
C VAL A 254 -12.86 5.06 9.86
N THR A 255 -13.25 4.43 10.96
CA THR A 255 -13.24 5.03 12.29
C THR A 255 -11.82 4.96 12.82
N ASP A 256 -11.27 6.12 13.21
CA ASP A 256 -9.96 6.18 13.83
C ASP A 256 -10.06 6.02 15.35
N TYR A 257 -9.00 5.51 15.95
CA TYR A 257 -8.85 5.33 17.39
C TYR A 257 -7.49 5.85 17.84
N ASN A 258 -7.41 6.40 19.05
CA ASN A 258 -6.17 6.90 19.65
C ASN A 258 -5.70 5.95 20.75
N LEU A 259 -4.51 5.37 20.60
CA LEU A 259 -3.91 4.50 21.62
C LEU A 259 -2.75 5.21 22.33
N SER A 260 -2.57 4.89 23.62
CA SER A 260 -1.33 5.19 24.33
C SER A 260 -0.20 4.27 23.82
N PRO A 261 1.09 4.62 24.02
CA PRO A 261 2.17 3.68 23.74
C PRO A 261 2.07 2.43 24.63
N TYR A 262 2.52 1.29 24.11
CA TYR A 262 2.49 0.01 24.81
C TYR A 262 3.59 -0.91 24.30
N PHE A 263 3.81 -2.04 25.00
CA PHE A 263 4.69 -3.10 24.53
C PHE A 263 3.90 -4.32 24.09
N ILE A 264 4.38 -5.03 23.08
CA ILE A 264 3.81 -6.30 22.63
C ILE A 264 4.93 -7.30 22.37
N ASP A 265 4.66 -8.58 22.63
CA ASP A 265 5.63 -9.63 22.35
C ASP A 265 6.03 -9.63 20.88
N LYS A 266 7.34 -9.73 20.64
CA LYS A 266 7.91 -9.79 19.30
C LYS A 266 7.44 -11.04 18.53
N TYR A 267 7.28 -12.14 19.26
CA TYR A 267 6.91 -13.47 18.77
C TYR A 267 5.64 -13.96 19.45
N GLU A 268 5.00 -14.98 18.89
CA GLU A 268 3.99 -15.79 19.59
C GLU A 268 4.63 -16.48 20.80
N VAL A 269 3.84 -16.76 21.84
CA VAL A 269 4.30 -17.55 22.99
C VAL A 269 4.59 -18.98 22.52
N ASN A 270 5.77 -19.48 22.81
CA ASN A 270 6.17 -20.84 22.42
C ASN A 270 5.93 -21.89 23.52
N ASN A 271 6.12 -23.16 23.16
CA ASN A 271 5.92 -24.27 24.10
C ASN A 271 6.89 -24.23 25.30
N GLU A 272 8.15 -23.80 25.12
CA GLU A 272 9.12 -23.65 26.21
C GLU A 272 8.66 -22.63 27.27
N GLU A 273 8.18 -21.48 26.82
CA GLU A 273 7.64 -20.44 27.70
C GLU A 273 6.40 -20.94 28.45
N PHE A 274 5.47 -21.60 27.75
CA PHE A 274 4.26 -22.13 28.38
C PHE A 274 4.55 -23.29 29.35
N LYS A 275 5.57 -24.11 29.07
CA LYS A 275 6.03 -25.16 29.97
C LYS A 275 6.53 -24.57 31.29
N LYS A 276 7.27 -23.47 31.23
CA LYS A 276 7.71 -22.75 32.42
C LYS A 276 6.53 -22.25 33.27
N PHE A 277 5.47 -21.76 32.63
CA PHE A 277 4.24 -21.38 33.34
C PHE A 277 3.60 -22.57 34.08
N ILE A 278 3.55 -23.75 33.46
CA ILE A 278 3.06 -24.97 34.10
C ILE A 278 3.96 -25.36 35.28
N ASP A 279 5.27 -25.38 35.08
CA ASP A 279 6.26 -25.79 36.09
C ASP A 279 6.28 -24.85 37.31
N ASP A 280 5.99 -23.56 37.10
CA ASP A 280 5.88 -22.55 38.15
C ASP A 280 4.49 -22.57 38.84
N GLY A 281 3.64 -23.56 38.58
CA GLY A 281 2.35 -23.74 39.23
C GLY A 281 1.19 -22.95 38.61
N GLY A 282 1.26 -22.69 37.30
CA GLY A 282 0.31 -21.85 36.58
C GLY A 282 -1.16 -22.27 36.70
N TYR A 283 -1.45 -23.56 36.83
CA TYR A 283 -2.80 -24.10 36.99
C TYR A 283 -3.23 -24.23 38.46
N GLU A 284 -2.31 -24.02 39.39
CA GLU A 284 -2.48 -24.17 40.84
C GLU A 284 -2.60 -22.81 41.54
N ILE A 285 -2.08 -21.74 40.93
CA ILE A 285 -2.10 -20.39 41.49
C ILE A 285 -3.34 -19.62 41.00
N PHE A 286 -4.40 -19.59 41.83
CA PHE A 286 -5.67 -18.90 41.52
C PHE A 286 -5.53 -17.42 41.14
N GLN A 287 -4.47 -16.74 41.62
CA GLN A 287 -4.24 -15.32 41.31
C GLN A 287 -4.11 -15.04 39.80
N TYR A 288 -3.66 -16.01 39.01
CA TYR A 288 -3.62 -15.89 37.55
C TYR A 288 -5.01 -16.00 36.89
N TRP A 289 -5.98 -16.61 37.58
CA TRP A 289 -7.32 -16.89 37.07
C TRP A 289 -8.40 -15.97 37.66
N LYS A 290 -8.03 -15.13 38.63
CA LYS A 290 -8.92 -14.23 39.36
C LYS A 290 -9.79 -13.35 38.43
N ASP A 291 -11.04 -13.12 38.77
CA ASP A 291 -11.96 -12.24 38.03
C ASP A 291 -12.28 -12.72 36.59
N MET A 292 -11.95 -13.99 36.24
CA MET A 292 -12.41 -14.61 35.00
C MET A 292 -13.77 -15.28 35.18
N GLU A 293 -14.72 -14.94 34.31
CA GLU A 293 -15.99 -15.65 34.21
C GLU A 293 -15.86 -16.80 33.21
N PHE A 294 -15.79 -18.03 33.72
CA PHE A 294 -15.70 -19.24 32.90
C PHE A 294 -17.06 -19.59 32.33
N ILE A 295 -17.24 -19.42 31.01
CA ILE A 295 -18.51 -19.66 30.33
C ILE A 295 -18.32 -20.74 29.27
N LYS A 296 -19.00 -21.87 29.43
CA LYS A 296 -19.06 -22.95 28.45
C LYS A 296 -20.52 -23.15 28.03
N GLU A 297 -20.80 -23.00 26.74
CA GLU A 297 -22.16 -23.20 26.18
C GLU A 297 -23.27 -22.38 26.86
N GLY A 298 -22.92 -21.24 27.47
CA GLY A 298 -23.86 -20.35 28.17
C GLY A 298 -23.99 -20.62 29.67
N GLU A 299 -23.32 -21.66 30.19
CA GLU A 299 -23.28 -21.99 31.61
C GLU A 299 -22.00 -21.44 32.26
N SER A 300 -22.16 -20.90 33.48
CA SER A 300 -21.05 -20.41 34.29
C SER A 300 -20.43 -21.58 35.07
N LEU A 301 -19.11 -21.69 35.05
CA LEU A 301 -18.34 -22.72 35.75
C LEU A 301 -17.50 -22.12 36.87
N THR A 302 -17.27 -22.91 37.92
CA THR A 302 -16.20 -22.63 38.90
C THR A 302 -14.82 -22.82 38.28
N TRP A 303 -13.77 -22.33 38.93
CA TRP A 303 -12.40 -22.52 38.44
C TRP A 303 -11.99 -24.00 38.43
N GLU A 304 -12.43 -24.74 39.45
CA GLU A 304 -12.20 -26.18 39.58
C GLU A 304 -12.85 -26.95 38.44
N GLU A 305 -14.12 -26.68 38.13
CA GLU A 305 -14.83 -27.29 36.99
C GLU A 305 -14.20 -26.88 35.65
N ALA A 306 -13.78 -25.61 35.51
CA ALA A 306 -13.13 -25.14 34.29
C ALA A 306 -11.82 -25.88 34.00
N LYS A 307 -11.03 -26.19 35.04
CA LYS A 307 -9.75 -26.92 34.91
C LYS A 307 -9.93 -28.34 34.38
N GLU A 308 -11.06 -29.00 34.64
CA GLU A 308 -11.33 -30.34 34.10
C GLU A 308 -11.36 -30.36 32.56
N PHE A 309 -11.62 -29.21 31.92
CA PHE A 309 -11.59 -29.05 30.47
C PHE A 309 -10.22 -28.64 29.91
N MET A 310 -9.26 -28.33 30.76
CA MET A 310 -7.93 -27.79 30.41
C MET A 310 -6.83 -28.83 30.63
N VAL A 311 -7.10 -30.07 30.20
CA VAL A 311 -6.21 -31.21 30.34
C VAL A 311 -5.60 -31.67 29.02
N ASP A 312 -4.36 -32.12 29.05
CA ASP A 312 -3.62 -32.72 27.94
C ASP A 312 -4.19 -34.09 27.53
N SER A 313 -3.57 -34.72 26.54
CA SER A 313 -4.02 -36.01 26.01
C SER A 313 -3.95 -37.17 27.01
N THR A 314 -3.26 -37.00 28.15
CA THR A 314 -3.10 -37.96 29.24
C THR A 314 -3.96 -37.65 30.47
N GLY A 315 -4.73 -36.56 30.42
CA GLY A 315 -5.59 -36.12 31.52
C GLY A 315 -4.91 -35.27 32.59
N ARG A 316 -3.67 -34.78 32.34
CA ARG A 316 -2.99 -33.81 33.23
C ARG A 316 -3.27 -32.38 32.76
N THR A 317 -3.14 -31.38 33.62
CA THR A 317 -3.28 -29.98 33.20
C THR A 317 -2.25 -29.60 32.14
N GLY A 318 -2.68 -28.90 31.08
CA GLY A 318 -1.79 -28.43 30.02
C GLY A 318 -2.44 -28.41 28.63
N PRO A 319 -1.69 -28.00 27.59
CA PRO A 319 -2.18 -27.93 26.21
C PRO A 319 -2.68 -29.27 25.67
N LEU A 320 -3.69 -29.23 24.79
CA LEU A 320 -4.43 -30.44 24.35
C LEU A 320 -3.54 -31.48 23.67
N SER A 321 -2.52 -31.03 22.93
CA SER A 321 -1.61 -31.89 22.16
C SER A 321 -0.43 -32.45 22.95
N TRP A 322 -0.28 -32.04 24.21
CA TRP A 322 0.82 -32.44 25.08
C TRP A 322 0.57 -33.82 25.70
N GLU A 323 1.64 -34.42 26.22
CA GLU A 323 1.63 -35.74 26.86
C GLU A 323 2.34 -35.65 28.22
N LEU A 324 1.67 -36.09 29.29
CA LEU A 324 2.20 -36.12 30.66
C LEU A 324 2.62 -34.74 31.22
N GLY A 325 2.02 -33.64 30.72
CA GLY A 325 2.33 -32.27 31.09
C GLY A 325 3.50 -31.66 30.32
N ASP A 326 3.93 -32.28 29.20
CA ASP A 326 5.07 -31.82 28.40
C ASP A 326 4.81 -31.86 26.89
N TYR A 327 5.53 -31.02 26.14
CA TYR A 327 5.53 -31.03 24.68
C TYR A 327 6.48 -32.11 24.14
N LYS A 328 6.32 -32.47 22.85
CA LYS A 328 7.20 -33.47 22.22
C LYS A 328 8.58 -32.89 21.98
N GLU A 329 9.62 -33.72 22.12
CA GLU A 329 11.01 -33.31 21.88
C GLU A 329 11.17 -32.61 20.52
N GLY A 330 11.88 -31.48 20.51
CA GLY A 330 12.08 -30.65 19.31
C GLY A 330 10.95 -29.65 19.01
N GLN A 331 9.88 -29.60 19.80
CA GLN A 331 8.76 -28.67 19.58
C GLN A 331 8.80 -27.40 20.45
N GLY A 332 9.86 -27.20 21.23
CA GLY A 332 9.95 -26.13 22.22
C GLY A 332 9.74 -24.72 21.66
N LYS A 333 10.23 -24.47 20.44
CA LYS A 333 10.12 -23.20 19.73
C LYS A 333 8.88 -23.05 18.85
N LEU A 334 8.04 -24.08 18.73
CA LEU A 334 6.74 -23.94 18.07
C LEU A 334 5.80 -23.09 18.93
N PRO A 335 4.86 -22.34 18.33
CA PRO A 335 3.85 -21.63 19.09
C PRO A 335 3.03 -22.62 19.93
N VAL A 336 2.75 -22.24 21.17
CA VAL A 336 1.85 -23.04 22.01
C VAL A 336 0.43 -22.94 21.47
N THR A 337 -0.23 -24.09 21.31
CA THR A 337 -1.60 -24.21 20.79
C THR A 337 -2.37 -25.24 21.57
N GLY A 338 -3.68 -25.42 21.30
CA GLY A 338 -4.49 -26.38 22.04
C GLY A 338 -4.87 -25.89 23.44
N ILE A 339 -4.90 -24.57 23.64
CA ILE A 339 -5.26 -23.90 24.89
C ILE A 339 -6.51 -23.04 24.69
N THR A 340 -7.25 -22.86 25.77
CA THR A 340 -8.42 -21.99 25.85
C THR A 340 -8.02 -20.51 25.91
N TRP A 341 -8.99 -19.64 25.66
CA TRP A 341 -8.83 -18.20 25.89
C TRP A 341 -8.51 -17.85 27.35
N TYR A 342 -8.97 -18.68 28.29
CA TYR A 342 -8.70 -18.51 29.72
C TYR A 342 -7.25 -18.87 30.08
N GLU A 343 -6.74 -19.99 29.57
CA GLU A 343 -5.33 -20.40 29.73
C GLU A 343 -4.38 -19.33 29.18
N ALA A 344 -4.68 -18.78 28.00
CA ALA A 344 -3.88 -17.70 27.39
C ALA A 344 -3.84 -16.43 28.27
N GLN A 345 -4.96 -16.04 28.89
CA GLN A 345 -4.98 -14.91 29.83
C GLN A 345 -4.27 -15.21 31.15
N ALA A 346 -4.40 -16.44 31.67
CA ALA A 346 -3.71 -16.84 32.89
C ALA A 346 -2.19 -16.78 32.70
N PHE A 347 -1.70 -17.28 31.56
CA PHE A 347 -0.30 -17.12 31.16
C PHE A 347 0.10 -15.65 31.04
N ALA A 348 -0.73 -14.82 30.37
CA ALA A 348 -0.40 -13.41 30.20
C ALA A 348 -0.21 -12.72 31.56
N ARG A 349 -1.06 -13.02 32.55
CA ARG A 349 -0.93 -12.51 33.92
C ARG A 349 0.30 -13.06 34.65
N TYR A 350 0.66 -14.32 34.43
CA TYR A 350 1.92 -14.89 34.94
C TYR A 350 3.13 -14.11 34.44
N LYS A 351 3.13 -13.69 33.16
CA LYS A 351 4.17 -12.83 32.57
C LYS A 351 4.11 -11.35 33.03
N GLY A 352 3.12 -10.98 33.85
CA GLY A 352 2.85 -9.59 34.24
C GLY A 352 2.28 -8.73 33.11
N ASN A 353 1.64 -9.36 32.14
CA ASN A 353 1.09 -8.79 30.91
C ASN A 353 -0.43 -9.06 30.80
N ILE A 354 -1.01 -8.73 29.64
CA ILE A 354 -2.39 -9.08 29.24
C ILE A 354 -2.38 -9.70 27.84
N LEU A 355 -3.49 -10.30 27.41
CA LEU A 355 -3.70 -10.51 25.98
C LEU A 355 -3.86 -9.14 25.29
N PRO A 356 -3.35 -8.94 24.07
CA PRO A 356 -3.53 -7.68 23.36
C PRO A 356 -5.02 -7.46 23.04
N PRO A 357 -5.60 -6.30 23.39
CA PRO A 357 -6.89 -5.90 22.84
C PRO A 357 -6.80 -5.76 21.32
N MET A 358 -7.89 -6.01 20.60
CA MET A 358 -7.97 -6.04 19.13
C MET A 358 -7.30 -4.83 18.48
N TYR A 359 -7.55 -3.63 19.03
CA TYR A 359 -6.99 -2.39 18.52
C TYR A 359 -5.47 -2.31 18.70
N HIS A 360 -4.95 -2.81 19.81
CA HIS A 360 -3.50 -2.89 20.05
C HIS A 360 -2.90 -3.93 19.11
N TRP A 361 -3.48 -5.12 19.02
CA TRP A 361 -3.04 -6.15 18.08
C TRP A 361 -2.98 -5.62 16.64
N ALA A 362 -4.04 -4.98 16.15
CA ALA A 362 -4.12 -4.43 14.81
C ALA A 362 -3.06 -3.33 14.56
N LYS A 363 -2.85 -2.44 15.54
CA LYS A 363 -1.81 -1.41 15.45
C LYS A 363 -0.40 -1.99 15.45
N ALA A 364 -0.17 -3.16 16.06
CA ALA A 364 1.13 -3.84 16.01
C ALA A 364 1.34 -4.69 14.73
N ALA A 365 0.25 -5.13 14.10
CA ALA A 365 0.28 -5.97 12.91
C ALA A 365 0.57 -5.16 11.64
N PHE A 366 -0.09 -4.01 11.52
CA PHE A 366 -0.20 -3.26 10.28
C PHE A 366 0.25 -1.80 10.44
N PRO A 367 0.88 -1.19 9.42
CA PRO A 367 1.25 0.22 9.45
C PRO A 367 0.03 1.14 9.47
N VAL A 368 0.22 2.40 9.88
CA VAL A 368 -0.86 3.40 9.92
C VAL A 368 -1.47 3.67 8.53
N THR A 369 -0.71 3.43 7.46
CA THR A 369 -1.15 3.60 6.06
C THR A 369 -1.86 2.35 5.51
N GLU A 370 -1.95 1.24 6.25
CA GLU A 370 -2.38 -0.05 5.68
C GLU A 370 -3.74 0.01 4.96
N ILE A 371 -4.70 0.78 5.49
CA ILE A 371 -6.02 0.95 4.87
C ILE A 371 -6.00 1.66 3.50
N ALA A 372 -4.94 2.40 3.20
CA ALA A 372 -4.79 3.15 1.96
C ALA A 372 -3.78 2.43 1.04
N ALA A 373 -2.56 2.22 1.53
CA ALA A 373 -1.48 1.55 0.82
C ALA A 373 -0.94 0.40 1.68
N PRO A 374 -1.43 -0.84 1.50
CA PRO A 374 -1.09 -1.95 2.37
C PRO A 374 0.26 -2.58 2.06
N ILE A 375 0.89 -3.10 3.11
CA ILE A 375 2.03 -4.00 3.01
C ILE A 375 1.60 -5.47 2.90
N SER A 376 0.33 -5.77 3.23
CA SER A 376 -0.24 -7.13 3.21
C SER A 376 -0.02 -7.95 1.94
N PRO A 377 -0.11 -7.40 0.71
CA PRO A 377 0.19 -8.18 -0.49
C PRO A 377 1.58 -8.84 -0.48
N VAL A 378 2.57 -8.21 0.16
CA VAL A 378 3.91 -8.75 0.35
C VAL A 378 4.01 -9.55 1.65
N LEU A 379 3.52 -9.01 2.77
CA LEU A 379 3.58 -9.66 4.08
C LEU A 379 2.97 -11.07 4.03
N LEU A 380 1.78 -11.22 3.44
CA LEU A 380 1.09 -12.51 3.36
C LEU A 380 1.88 -13.58 2.59
N LYS A 381 2.68 -13.18 1.60
CA LYS A 381 3.57 -14.10 0.85
C LYS A 381 4.80 -14.51 1.66
N LYS A 382 5.21 -13.70 2.65
CA LYS A 382 6.30 -14.01 3.59
C LYS A 382 5.83 -14.69 4.87
N SER A 383 4.52 -14.78 5.07
CA SER A 383 3.87 -15.41 6.23
C SER A 383 3.61 -16.89 6.01
N ASN A 384 3.51 -17.65 7.09
CA ASN A 384 3.17 -19.07 7.01
C ASN A 384 1.65 -19.30 6.84
N PHE A 385 1.20 -19.42 5.59
CA PHE A 385 -0.12 -19.93 5.17
C PHE A 385 0.03 -21.21 4.32
N SER A 386 0.96 -22.07 4.71
CA SER A 386 1.45 -23.19 3.88
C SER A 386 0.48 -24.36 3.72
N ASN A 387 -0.54 -24.46 4.57
CA ASN A 387 -1.43 -25.62 4.72
C ASN A 387 -0.68 -26.93 5.06
N GLN A 388 0.49 -26.82 5.73
CA GLN A 388 1.32 -27.96 6.13
C GLN A 388 1.40 -28.08 7.65
N SER A 389 2.08 -27.14 8.31
CA SER A 389 2.24 -27.10 9.76
C SER A 389 2.59 -25.69 10.26
N ALA A 390 2.45 -25.48 11.57
CA ALA A 390 3.09 -24.35 12.24
C ALA A 390 4.63 -24.45 12.11
N GLN A 391 5.29 -23.31 12.11
CA GLN A 391 6.74 -23.15 12.10
C GLN A 391 7.22 -22.64 13.46
N GLU A 392 8.54 -22.71 13.70
CA GLU A 392 9.14 -22.06 14.87
C GLU A 392 8.83 -20.56 14.87
N VAL A 393 8.54 -20.02 16.05
CA VAL A 393 8.21 -18.60 16.21
C VAL A 393 9.37 -17.72 15.73
N GLY A 394 9.06 -16.66 15.00
CA GLY A 394 10.04 -15.71 14.47
C GLY A 394 10.72 -16.10 13.16
N ASN A 395 10.29 -17.19 12.51
CA ASN A 395 10.90 -17.63 11.26
C ASN A 395 10.42 -16.82 10.03
N SER A 396 9.23 -16.21 10.10
CA SER A 396 8.54 -15.65 8.92
C SER A 396 7.74 -14.38 9.25
N GLY A 397 7.17 -13.75 8.23
CA GLY A 397 6.13 -12.73 8.42
C GLY A 397 6.51 -11.53 9.30
N ILE A 398 7.68 -10.91 9.07
CA ILE A 398 8.03 -9.66 9.78
C ILE A 398 7.01 -8.56 9.43
N GLY A 399 6.25 -8.13 10.44
CA GLY A 399 5.20 -7.13 10.36
C GLY A 399 5.72 -5.70 10.40
N ALA A 400 4.77 -4.77 10.50
CA ALA A 400 4.98 -3.33 10.33
C ALA A 400 6.02 -2.70 11.26
N TYR A 401 6.18 -3.23 12.48
CA TYR A 401 7.04 -2.65 13.52
C TYR A 401 8.09 -3.63 14.05
N GLY A 402 8.42 -4.68 13.28
CA GLY A 402 9.35 -5.72 13.70
C GLY A 402 8.74 -6.83 14.56
N THR A 403 7.40 -6.88 14.67
CA THR A 403 6.67 -8.08 15.09
C THR A 403 6.87 -9.20 14.08
N TYR A 404 6.78 -10.46 14.52
CA TYR A 404 6.83 -11.62 13.64
C TYR A 404 5.55 -12.43 13.77
N ASP A 405 5.18 -13.13 12.70
CA ASP A 405 4.05 -14.07 12.66
C ASP A 405 2.70 -13.47 13.09
N MET A 406 2.52 -12.15 13.00
CA MET A 406 1.21 -11.51 13.22
C MET A 406 0.20 -11.88 12.13
N ALA A 407 0.70 -12.29 10.96
CA ALA A 407 -0.11 -12.85 9.89
C ALA A 407 0.37 -14.28 9.62
N GLY A 408 -0.52 -15.25 9.75
CA GLY A 408 -0.22 -16.67 9.56
C GLY A 408 0.49 -17.29 10.76
N ASN A 409 1.02 -18.49 10.55
CA ASN A 409 1.46 -19.41 11.61
C ASN A 409 0.29 -19.93 12.44
N VAL A 410 -0.13 -19.24 13.51
CA VAL A 410 -1.35 -19.61 14.26
C VAL A 410 -2.22 -18.38 14.46
N THR A 411 -3.54 -18.57 14.51
CA THR A 411 -4.41 -17.45 14.88
C THR A 411 -4.24 -17.16 16.37
N GLU A 412 -4.34 -15.90 16.76
CA GLU A 412 -3.97 -15.48 18.11
C GLU A 412 -5.18 -15.07 18.94
N TRP A 413 -5.33 -15.64 20.15
CA TRP A 413 -6.29 -15.14 21.12
C TRP A 413 -6.02 -13.68 21.47
N SER A 414 -7.06 -12.84 21.36
CA SER A 414 -7.06 -11.44 21.79
C SER A 414 -7.88 -11.28 23.08
N TRP A 415 -7.67 -10.17 23.79
CA TRP A 415 -8.43 -9.84 25.00
C TRP A 415 -9.94 -9.75 24.77
N ASN A 416 -10.40 -9.26 23.60
CA ASN A 416 -11.80 -8.91 23.42
C ASN A 416 -12.72 -10.14 23.35
N ILE A 417 -13.93 -9.96 23.87
CA ILE A 417 -15.06 -10.85 23.62
C ILE A 417 -15.85 -10.30 22.43
N PHE A 418 -16.13 -11.13 21.43
CA PHE A 418 -16.89 -10.77 20.24
C PHE A 418 -18.20 -11.56 20.18
N GLY A 419 -19.33 -10.90 20.41
CA GLY A 419 -20.65 -11.57 20.43
C GLY A 419 -20.72 -12.75 21.41
N GLY A 420 -20.05 -12.65 22.56
CA GLY A 420 -19.98 -13.69 23.59
C GLY A 420 -18.84 -14.71 23.42
N ARG A 421 -18.17 -14.75 22.26
CA ARG A 421 -17.05 -15.64 21.93
C ARG A 421 -15.70 -14.95 22.19
N GLY A 422 -14.62 -15.70 22.36
CA GLY A 422 -13.27 -15.14 22.40
C GLY A 422 -12.85 -14.69 21.00
N LEU A 423 -12.23 -13.53 20.88
CA LEU A 423 -11.73 -13.05 19.59
C LEU A 423 -10.38 -13.69 19.24
N THR A 424 -10.21 -14.14 18.00
CA THR A 424 -8.88 -14.43 17.44
C THR A 424 -8.59 -13.59 16.19
N LEU A 425 -7.31 -13.38 15.91
CA LEU A 425 -6.79 -12.52 14.84
C LEU A 425 -5.60 -13.20 14.13
N GLY A 426 -5.15 -12.67 12.99
CA GLY A 426 -3.91 -13.07 12.32
C GLY A 426 -3.96 -14.29 11.39
N GLY A 427 -4.97 -15.16 11.52
CA GLY A 427 -5.11 -16.37 10.71
C GLY A 427 -4.03 -17.42 10.97
N SER A 428 -4.30 -18.68 10.65
CA SER A 428 -3.37 -19.80 10.86
C SER A 428 -2.78 -20.35 9.57
N TYR A 429 -1.81 -21.25 9.69
CA TYR A 429 -1.19 -21.93 8.55
C TYR A 429 -2.18 -22.75 7.69
N GLU A 430 -3.35 -23.14 8.20
CA GLU A 430 -4.41 -23.85 7.43
C GLU A 430 -5.45 -22.90 6.82
N ASP A 431 -5.48 -21.64 7.26
CA ASP A 431 -6.46 -20.67 6.79
C ASP A 431 -6.06 -20.08 5.43
N ALA A 432 -7.04 -19.55 4.71
CA ALA A 432 -6.75 -18.72 3.54
C ALA A 432 -6.04 -17.44 3.99
N ALA A 433 -5.01 -16.99 3.25
CA ALA A 433 -4.17 -15.86 3.64
C ALA A 433 -4.92 -14.54 3.95
N TYR A 434 -6.07 -14.30 3.30
CA TYR A 434 -6.89 -13.12 3.59
C TYR A 434 -7.41 -13.09 5.04
N SER A 435 -7.47 -14.24 5.72
CA SER A 435 -7.88 -14.34 7.13
C SER A 435 -7.00 -13.57 8.10
N ALA A 436 -5.77 -13.21 7.70
CA ALA A 436 -4.86 -12.39 8.49
C ALA A 436 -5.47 -11.04 8.94
N SER A 437 -6.39 -10.54 8.14
CA SER A 437 -7.08 -9.27 8.35
C SER A 437 -8.48 -9.42 8.92
N LEU A 438 -8.92 -10.63 9.26
CA LEU A 438 -10.26 -10.91 9.75
C LEU A 438 -10.30 -11.13 11.27
N ALA A 439 -11.39 -10.67 11.88
CA ALA A 439 -11.79 -11.13 13.20
C ALA A 439 -12.46 -12.50 13.09
N THR A 440 -11.87 -13.54 13.69
CA THR A 440 -12.37 -14.92 13.63
C THR A 440 -12.77 -15.45 15.01
N PRO A 441 -13.91 -15.03 15.57
CA PRO A 441 -14.26 -15.36 16.95
C PRO A 441 -14.59 -16.84 17.15
N ALA A 442 -14.01 -17.44 18.19
CA ALA A 442 -14.19 -18.85 18.58
C ALA A 442 -14.74 -18.99 20.01
N PRO A 443 -15.47 -20.06 20.34
CA PRO A 443 -15.86 -20.34 21.73
C PRO A 443 -14.66 -20.27 22.69
N ARG A 444 -14.85 -19.69 23.88
CA ARG A 444 -13.72 -19.40 24.81
C ARG A 444 -13.00 -20.65 25.32
N PHE A 445 -13.70 -21.79 25.33
CA PHE A 445 -13.15 -23.11 25.67
C PHE A 445 -12.63 -23.91 24.45
N THR A 446 -12.61 -23.32 23.25
CA THR A 446 -12.00 -23.99 22.09
C THR A 446 -10.51 -24.18 22.31
N ARG A 447 -10.03 -25.42 22.12
CA ARG A 447 -8.63 -25.83 22.28
C ARG A 447 -8.09 -26.35 20.94
N SER A 448 -7.98 -25.46 19.97
CA SER A 448 -7.55 -25.82 18.61
C SER A 448 -6.03 -25.82 18.48
N LYS A 449 -5.49 -26.75 17.68
CA LYS A 449 -4.08 -26.76 17.25
C LYS A 449 -3.70 -25.56 16.36
N LEU A 450 -4.70 -24.78 15.93
CA LEU A 450 -4.53 -23.62 15.06
C LEU A 450 -4.54 -22.30 15.82
N ILE A 451 -4.88 -22.31 17.12
CA ILE A 451 -5.02 -21.10 17.93
C ILE A 451 -3.89 -21.08 18.97
N GLY A 452 -3.04 -20.07 18.88
CA GLY A 452 -2.07 -19.68 19.89
C GLY A 452 -2.36 -18.28 20.41
N PHE A 453 -1.33 -17.55 20.83
CA PHE A 453 -1.46 -16.18 21.32
C PHE A 453 -0.09 -15.52 21.50
N ARG A 454 -0.15 -14.20 21.72
CA ARG A 454 0.96 -13.41 22.25
C ARG A 454 0.45 -12.49 23.36
N THR A 455 1.36 -11.82 24.07
CA THR A 455 0.98 -10.91 25.17
C THR A 455 1.35 -9.46 24.87
N ALA A 456 0.69 -8.53 25.57
CA ALA A 456 0.97 -7.11 25.54
C ALA A 456 1.05 -6.53 26.96
N ARG A 457 1.81 -5.45 27.12
CA ARG A 457 1.92 -4.66 28.34
C ARG A 457 1.49 -3.23 28.07
N LEU A 458 0.34 -2.84 28.62
CA LEU A 458 -0.15 -1.48 28.54
C LEU A 458 0.64 -0.58 29.48
N ILE A 459 1.28 0.46 28.95
CA ILE A 459 1.94 1.49 29.78
C ILE A 459 0.88 2.32 30.50
N ASN A 460 -0.25 2.58 29.83
CA ASN A 460 -1.43 3.20 30.41
C ASN A 460 -2.55 2.16 30.58
N PRO A 461 -2.79 1.62 31.80
CA PRO A 461 -3.83 0.62 32.03
C PRO A 461 -5.24 1.10 31.70
N ARG A 462 -5.48 2.43 31.62
CA ARG A 462 -6.79 2.99 31.28
C ARG A 462 -7.22 2.64 29.86
N ASP A 463 -6.27 2.35 28.96
CA ASP A 463 -6.59 1.96 27.59
C ASP A 463 -7.43 0.67 27.53
N LEU A 464 -7.43 -0.16 28.58
CA LEU A 464 -8.31 -1.33 28.65
C LEU A 464 -9.80 -0.95 28.60
N ASN A 465 -10.16 0.30 28.95
CA ASN A 465 -11.48 0.87 28.72
C ASN A 465 -11.33 2.15 27.86
N PRO A 466 -11.76 2.15 26.58
CA PRO A 466 -12.78 1.24 26.02
C PRO A 466 -12.21 0.04 25.22
N PHE A 467 -10.90 -0.06 25.03
CA PHE A 467 -10.37 -0.96 23.98
C PHE A 467 -10.46 -2.45 24.33
N GLY A 468 -10.65 -2.79 25.60
CA GLY A 468 -10.87 -4.15 26.09
C GLY A 468 -12.35 -4.54 26.21
N ASP A 469 -13.29 -3.65 25.90
CA ASP A 469 -14.72 -3.92 26.04
C ASP A 469 -15.19 -4.99 25.03
N PRO A 470 -16.31 -5.70 25.33
CA PRO A 470 -16.92 -6.62 24.38
C PRO A 470 -17.33 -5.91 23.08
N ILE A 471 -16.98 -6.52 21.96
CA ILE A 471 -17.34 -6.05 20.62
C ILE A 471 -18.69 -6.66 20.25
N ASN A 472 -19.70 -5.80 20.08
CA ASN A 472 -21.03 -6.20 19.64
C ASN A 472 -21.26 -5.77 18.19
N ARG A 473 -21.11 -6.71 17.25
CA ARG A 473 -21.49 -6.48 15.85
C ARG A 473 -22.88 -7.06 15.58
N PRO A 474 -23.86 -6.26 15.13
CA PRO A 474 -25.17 -6.78 14.75
C PRO A 474 -25.04 -7.78 13.60
N ALA A 475 -25.80 -8.88 13.67
CA ALA A 475 -25.81 -9.87 12.60
C ALA A 475 -26.26 -9.23 11.27
N PRO A 476 -25.66 -9.64 10.13
CA PRO A 476 -26.11 -9.19 8.82
C PRO A 476 -27.59 -9.54 8.59
N LYS A 477 -28.30 -8.70 7.84
CA LYS A 477 -29.70 -8.98 7.48
C LYS A 477 -29.78 -10.27 6.64
N PRO A 478 -30.81 -11.10 6.80
CA PRO A 478 -30.94 -12.35 6.05
C PRO A 478 -31.08 -12.06 4.54
N PRO A 479 -30.67 -12.98 3.64
CA PRO A 479 -30.76 -12.77 2.19
C PRO A 479 -32.17 -12.38 1.70
N SER A 480 -33.22 -12.89 2.37
CA SER A 480 -34.62 -12.56 2.07
C SER A 480 -35.00 -11.09 2.29
N PHE A 481 -34.17 -10.32 2.99
CA PHE A 481 -34.32 -8.88 3.17
C PHE A 481 -34.01 -8.09 1.88
N TYR A 482 -33.18 -8.64 0.98
CA TYR A 482 -32.67 -7.98 -0.22
C TYR A 482 -33.25 -8.59 -1.51
N LYS A 483 -34.55 -8.41 -1.76
CA LYS A 483 -35.21 -8.96 -2.96
C LYS A 483 -35.10 -8.02 -4.17
N PRO A 484 -34.68 -8.51 -5.34
CA PRO A 484 -34.74 -7.74 -6.58
C PRO A 484 -36.15 -7.24 -6.89
N PHE A 485 -36.23 -6.08 -7.53
CA PHE A 485 -37.50 -5.55 -7.98
C PHE A 485 -38.10 -6.35 -9.13
N THR A 486 -39.40 -6.60 -9.06
CA THR A 486 -40.20 -6.96 -10.24
C THR A 486 -40.20 -5.81 -11.25
N ASP A 487 -40.53 -6.09 -12.52
CA ASP A 487 -40.56 -5.06 -13.57
C ASP A 487 -41.55 -3.93 -13.25
N SER A 488 -42.72 -4.28 -12.71
CA SER A 488 -43.74 -3.30 -12.31
C SER A 488 -43.26 -2.40 -11.16
N GLU A 489 -42.59 -2.96 -10.15
CA GLU A 489 -42.06 -2.19 -9.03
C GLU A 489 -40.93 -1.26 -9.46
N PHE A 490 -40.02 -1.76 -10.32
CA PHE A 490 -38.94 -0.94 -10.85
C PHE A 490 -39.46 0.20 -11.75
N SER A 491 -40.47 -0.07 -12.57
CA SER A 491 -41.12 0.95 -13.40
C SER A 491 -41.67 2.10 -12.54
N LEU A 492 -42.38 1.79 -11.45
CA LEU A 492 -42.85 2.81 -10.51
C LEU A 492 -41.70 3.56 -9.82
N TYR A 493 -40.67 2.83 -9.38
CA TYR A 493 -39.50 3.40 -8.73
C TYR A 493 -38.73 4.37 -9.65
N SER A 494 -38.54 3.99 -10.91
CA SER A 494 -37.77 4.73 -11.92
C SER A 494 -38.31 6.13 -12.20
N ARG A 495 -39.63 6.34 -12.03
CA ARG A 495 -40.29 7.64 -12.21
C ARG A 495 -39.73 8.75 -11.32
N ASN A 496 -39.12 8.41 -10.19
CA ASN A 496 -38.49 9.39 -9.30
C ASN A 496 -37.16 9.96 -9.87
N PHE A 497 -36.67 9.39 -10.96
CA PHE A 497 -35.37 9.72 -11.57
C PHE A 497 -35.50 10.20 -13.02
N ASP A 498 -36.73 10.42 -13.52
CA ASP A 498 -36.95 10.99 -14.85
C ASP A 498 -36.44 12.46 -14.88
N VAL A 499 -35.43 12.74 -15.72
CA VAL A 499 -34.86 14.08 -15.86
C VAL A 499 -35.23 14.69 -17.21
N GLY A 500 -35.97 15.81 -17.19
CA GLY A 500 -36.29 16.58 -18.41
C GLY A 500 -35.17 17.55 -18.80
N LYS A 501 -35.16 18.01 -20.06
CA LYS A 501 -34.25 19.07 -20.52
C LYS A 501 -34.54 20.41 -19.85
N LYS A 502 -33.50 21.22 -19.66
CA LYS A 502 -33.59 22.58 -19.11
C LYS A 502 -32.52 23.47 -19.74
N ASP A 503 -32.79 24.77 -19.82
CA ASP A 503 -31.73 25.75 -20.04
C ASP A 503 -30.79 25.77 -18.83
N LEU A 504 -29.50 25.61 -19.09
CA LEU A 504 -28.45 25.47 -18.09
C LEU A 504 -27.92 26.82 -17.62
N ASN A 505 -28.23 27.92 -18.30
CA ASN A 505 -27.69 29.27 -18.02
C ASN A 505 -26.18 29.24 -17.75
N SER A 506 -25.44 28.46 -18.56
CA SER A 506 -24.05 28.13 -18.27
C SER A 506 -23.13 29.35 -18.34
N LYS A 507 -22.18 29.44 -17.41
CA LYS A 507 -21.18 30.52 -17.34
C LYS A 507 -19.79 29.94 -17.14
N VAL A 508 -18.86 30.23 -18.05
CA VAL A 508 -17.43 29.96 -17.84
C VAL A 508 -16.90 30.94 -16.79
N ILE A 509 -16.30 30.40 -15.72
CA ILE A 509 -15.71 31.18 -14.63
C ILE A 509 -14.27 31.54 -14.97
N TYR A 510 -13.47 30.56 -15.41
CA TYR A 510 -12.12 30.78 -15.95
C TYR A 510 -11.69 29.61 -16.85
N ILE A 511 -10.62 29.87 -17.61
CA ILE A 511 -9.79 28.87 -18.29
C ILE A 511 -8.36 29.13 -17.84
N ASP A 512 -7.72 28.12 -17.26
CA ASP A 512 -6.33 28.13 -16.83
C ASP A 512 -5.50 27.24 -17.78
N GLU A 513 -4.63 27.90 -18.53
CA GLU A 513 -3.74 27.29 -19.53
C GLU A 513 -2.30 27.16 -18.99
N SER A 514 -2.08 27.29 -17.68
CA SER A 514 -0.74 27.26 -17.10
C SER A 514 -0.10 25.86 -17.07
N HIS A 515 -0.93 24.80 -16.98
CA HIS A 515 -0.43 23.44 -16.87
C HIS A 515 0.13 22.93 -18.22
N PRO A 516 1.28 22.23 -18.26
CA PRO A 516 1.93 21.85 -19.54
C PRO A 516 1.14 20.84 -20.37
N ILE A 517 0.26 20.05 -19.75
CA ILE A 517 -0.41 18.91 -20.39
C ILE A 517 -1.90 19.19 -20.70
N TRP A 518 -2.54 20.11 -19.98
CA TRP A 518 -3.98 20.33 -20.07
C TRP A 518 -4.38 21.77 -19.81
N ASP A 519 -5.55 22.14 -20.33
CA ASP A 519 -6.25 23.36 -19.95
C ASP A 519 -7.33 22.99 -18.92
N LYS A 520 -7.35 23.71 -17.79
CA LYS A 520 -8.35 23.56 -16.73
C LYS A 520 -9.43 24.62 -16.90
N GLU A 521 -10.65 24.21 -17.18
CA GLU A 521 -11.80 25.08 -17.32
C GLU A 521 -12.76 24.87 -16.14
N ARG A 522 -13.21 25.96 -15.51
CA ARG A 522 -14.29 25.93 -14.51
C ARG A 522 -15.54 26.57 -15.09
N VAL A 523 -16.63 25.82 -15.09
CA VAL A 523 -17.95 26.25 -15.59
C VAL A 523 -18.95 26.16 -14.46
N GLN A 524 -19.89 27.09 -14.41
CA GLN A 524 -21.04 27.02 -13.53
C GLN A 524 -22.33 26.85 -14.34
N ILE A 525 -23.21 25.93 -13.92
CA ILE A 525 -24.51 25.70 -14.54
C ILE A 525 -25.64 25.69 -13.51
N ASP A 526 -26.86 26.00 -13.95
CA ASP A 526 -28.09 25.82 -13.16
C ASP A 526 -28.54 24.35 -13.24
N VAL A 527 -28.72 23.68 -12.09
CA VAL A 527 -29.12 22.25 -12.07
C VAL A 527 -30.63 22.06 -12.21
N GLY A 528 -31.41 23.03 -11.72
CA GLY A 528 -32.87 23.05 -11.86
C GLY A 528 -33.68 22.57 -10.66
N TYR A 529 -33.06 22.37 -9.50
CA TYR A 529 -33.73 22.18 -8.20
C TYR A 529 -33.11 23.10 -7.14
N GLY A 530 -33.90 23.50 -6.13
CA GLY A 530 -33.42 24.23 -4.96
C GLY A 530 -32.71 25.57 -5.24
N ASN A 531 -32.88 26.16 -6.43
CA ASN A 531 -32.06 27.27 -6.93
C ASN A 531 -30.54 27.02 -6.86
N GLU A 532 -30.15 25.75 -6.90
CA GLU A 532 -28.76 25.33 -6.83
C GLU A 532 -28.03 25.59 -8.15
N LYS A 533 -26.73 25.87 -8.01
CA LYS A 533 -25.79 25.92 -9.11
C LYS A 533 -24.72 24.87 -8.89
N MET A 534 -24.24 24.28 -9.97
CA MET A 534 -23.18 23.30 -9.95
C MET A 534 -21.99 23.83 -10.73
N ASP A 535 -20.83 23.81 -10.08
CA ASP A 535 -19.57 23.98 -10.78
C ASP A 535 -19.14 22.65 -11.41
N ILE A 536 -18.55 22.73 -12.60
CA ILE A 536 -17.96 21.60 -13.33
C ILE A 536 -16.54 22.00 -13.68
N LEU A 537 -15.58 21.18 -13.26
CA LEU A 537 -14.20 21.29 -13.72
C LEU A 537 -14.00 20.41 -14.95
N ILE A 538 -13.40 20.95 -15.99
CA ILE A 538 -13.11 20.23 -17.23
C ILE A 538 -11.63 20.36 -17.54
N PHE A 539 -10.94 19.23 -17.61
CA PHE A 539 -9.53 19.16 -17.97
C PHE A 539 -9.41 18.66 -19.40
N LYS A 540 -8.93 19.52 -20.30
CA LYS A 540 -8.84 19.23 -21.75
C LYS A 540 -7.38 19.00 -22.14
N PRO A 541 -7.07 18.00 -22.97
CA PRO A 541 -5.71 17.80 -23.45
C PRO A 541 -5.21 19.00 -24.26
N LYS A 542 -3.96 19.39 -24.06
CA LYS A 542 -3.30 20.39 -24.92
C LYS A 542 -2.87 19.78 -26.25
N GLY A 543 -3.14 20.49 -27.34
CA GLY A 543 -2.76 20.09 -28.71
C GLY A 543 -3.95 20.00 -29.67
N SER A 544 -3.71 20.32 -30.95
CA SER A 544 -4.73 20.71 -31.94
C SER A 544 -5.22 19.60 -32.89
N ASN A 545 -5.08 18.32 -32.53
CA ASN A 545 -5.41 17.21 -33.45
C ASN A 545 -6.73 16.49 -33.17
N PHE A 546 -7.55 16.96 -32.23
CA PHE A 546 -8.84 16.31 -31.91
C PHE A 546 -10.00 17.04 -32.62
N ASN A 547 -10.69 16.34 -33.52
CA ASN A 547 -11.90 16.88 -34.18
C ASN A 547 -13.04 17.09 -33.17
N LYS A 548 -13.23 16.13 -32.26
CA LYS A 548 -14.13 16.18 -31.10
C LYS A 548 -13.50 15.40 -29.94
N LEU A 549 -13.73 15.85 -28.71
CA LEU A 549 -13.17 15.26 -27.48
C LEU A 549 -14.17 14.31 -26.83
N ASP A 550 -13.76 13.05 -26.69
CA ASP A 550 -14.47 12.07 -25.88
C ASP A 550 -14.36 12.45 -24.39
N SER A 551 -15.41 12.20 -23.63
CA SER A 551 -15.55 12.72 -22.26
C SER A 551 -15.62 11.61 -21.22
N ILE A 552 -14.84 11.72 -20.16
CA ILE A 552 -14.93 10.88 -18.97
C ILE A 552 -15.49 11.69 -17.82
N ILE A 553 -16.70 11.35 -17.37
CA ILE A 553 -17.31 11.92 -16.18
C ILE A 553 -16.86 11.14 -14.95
N LEU A 554 -16.21 11.83 -14.02
CA LEU A 554 -15.66 11.25 -12.81
C LEU A 554 -16.61 11.41 -11.62
N TYR A 555 -16.90 10.28 -10.98
CA TYR A 555 -17.39 10.20 -9.62
C TYR A 555 -16.23 9.87 -8.66
N PRO A 556 -15.80 10.83 -7.82
CA PRO A 556 -14.56 10.71 -7.08
C PRO A 556 -14.68 9.86 -5.81
N GLY A 557 -13.54 9.66 -5.14
CA GLY A 557 -13.45 8.99 -3.85
C GLY A 557 -14.11 9.76 -2.69
N ALA A 558 -14.19 9.10 -1.53
CA ALA A 558 -14.88 9.58 -0.34
C ALA A 558 -14.39 10.95 0.18
N ASN A 559 -13.13 11.30 -0.07
CA ASN A 559 -12.55 12.57 0.36
C ASN A 559 -13.28 13.78 -0.26
N TYR A 560 -13.75 13.67 -1.51
CA TYR A 560 -14.52 14.73 -2.17
C TYR A 560 -15.94 14.92 -1.60
N TYR A 561 -16.42 13.98 -0.77
CA TYR A 561 -17.69 14.04 -0.06
C TYR A 561 -17.52 14.36 1.44
N ARG A 562 -16.27 14.41 1.92
CA ARG A 562 -15.93 14.51 3.34
C ARG A 562 -15.12 15.76 3.65
N ASN A 563 -13.91 15.82 3.11
CA ASN A 563 -12.96 16.90 3.31
C ASN A 563 -12.30 17.23 1.96
N PRO A 564 -13.08 17.78 1.01
CA PRO A 564 -12.56 18.10 -0.30
C PRO A 564 -11.52 19.23 -0.20
N PRO A 565 -10.55 19.30 -1.13
CA PRO A 565 -9.78 20.51 -1.33
C PRO A 565 -10.70 21.64 -1.81
N GLU A 566 -10.20 22.88 -1.79
CA GLU A 566 -10.91 23.97 -2.47
C GLU A 566 -11.06 23.63 -3.96
N ILE A 567 -12.19 24.04 -4.56
CA ILE A 567 -12.54 23.61 -5.92
C ILE A 567 -11.46 23.95 -6.96
N ASP A 568 -10.75 25.06 -6.78
CA ASP A 568 -9.68 25.48 -7.69
C ASP A 568 -8.36 24.73 -7.46
N GLU A 569 -8.22 24.00 -6.35
CA GLU A 569 -7.05 23.18 -6.03
C GLU A 569 -7.16 21.73 -6.54
N VAL A 570 -8.34 21.31 -7.04
CA VAL A 570 -8.54 19.96 -7.60
C VAL A 570 -7.55 19.67 -8.72
N ASN A 571 -6.83 18.56 -8.58
CA ASN A 571 -5.79 18.11 -9.49
C ASN A 571 -5.92 16.62 -9.85
N PRO A 572 -6.13 16.26 -11.14
CA PRO A 572 -6.20 14.86 -11.59
C PRO A 572 -4.94 14.04 -11.30
N GLY A 573 -3.77 14.69 -11.27
CA GLY A 573 -2.49 14.04 -11.00
C GLY A 573 -2.37 13.48 -9.57
N GLU A 574 -3.07 14.05 -8.59
CA GLU A 574 -3.11 13.55 -7.21
C GLU A 574 -3.59 12.10 -7.15
N TYR A 575 -4.60 11.77 -7.96
CA TYR A 575 -5.18 10.42 -8.04
C TYR A 575 -4.61 9.62 -9.22
N GLY A 576 -3.53 10.08 -9.84
CA GLY A 576 -2.96 9.42 -11.01
C GLY A 576 -3.96 9.29 -12.18
N LEU A 577 -4.94 10.19 -12.29
CA LEU A 577 -5.93 10.21 -13.38
C LEU A 577 -5.47 11.06 -14.59
N ASP A 578 -4.29 11.67 -14.51
CA ASP A 578 -3.67 12.45 -15.58
C ASP A 578 -3.54 11.68 -16.90
N PHE A 579 -3.45 10.35 -16.85
CA PHE A 579 -3.38 9.51 -18.04
C PHE A 579 -4.64 9.60 -18.91
N ILE A 580 -5.81 9.89 -18.32
CA ILE A 580 -7.06 10.09 -19.06
C ILE A 580 -6.88 11.26 -20.03
N ILE A 581 -6.32 12.36 -19.52
CA ILE A 581 -6.10 13.56 -20.32
C ILE A 581 -4.99 13.30 -21.35
N LYS A 582 -3.89 12.65 -20.94
CA LYS A 582 -2.79 12.25 -21.85
C LYS A 582 -3.26 11.31 -22.97
N SER A 583 -4.34 10.56 -22.76
CA SER A 583 -4.94 9.69 -23.78
C SER A 583 -5.73 10.43 -24.86
N GLY A 584 -5.93 11.75 -24.72
CA GLY A 584 -6.69 12.58 -25.67
C GLY A 584 -8.15 12.79 -25.28
N ARG A 585 -8.56 12.39 -24.06
CA ARG A 585 -9.94 12.51 -23.57
C ARG A 585 -10.08 13.66 -22.59
N ALA A 586 -11.25 14.29 -22.54
CA ALA A 586 -11.58 15.27 -21.53
C ALA A 586 -11.94 14.58 -20.20
N LEU A 587 -11.33 15.01 -19.10
CA LEU A 587 -11.76 14.59 -17.76
C LEU A 587 -12.73 15.65 -17.21
N VAL A 588 -13.97 15.22 -16.94
CA VAL A 588 -15.07 16.08 -16.49
C VAL A 588 -15.39 15.73 -15.05
N TRP A 589 -15.35 16.73 -14.17
CA TRP A 589 -15.47 16.57 -12.72
C TRP A 589 -16.55 17.51 -12.17
N PRO A 590 -17.81 17.07 -12.15
CA PRO A 590 -18.90 17.84 -11.58
C PRO A 590 -18.83 17.92 -10.05
N ALA A 591 -19.12 19.08 -9.48
CA ALA A 591 -19.38 19.23 -8.05
C ALA A 591 -20.79 18.74 -7.73
N TYR A 592 -20.96 17.43 -7.57
CA TYR A 592 -22.25 16.81 -7.24
C TYR A 592 -22.82 17.33 -5.92
N LYS A 593 -24.15 17.29 -5.75
CA LYS A 593 -24.80 17.63 -4.48
C LYS A 593 -24.23 16.78 -3.34
N GLY A 594 -23.82 17.43 -2.24
CA GLY A 594 -23.19 16.74 -1.11
C GLY A 594 -21.71 16.42 -1.32
N SER A 595 -21.06 17.03 -2.32
CA SER A 595 -19.62 16.95 -2.59
C SER A 595 -19.01 18.33 -2.83
N MET A 596 -17.69 18.45 -2.69
CA MET A 596 -16.93 19.67 -2.99
C MET A 596 -17.54 20.92 -2.32
N ASN A 597 -17.67 22.02 -3.06
CA ASN A 597 -18.26 23.27 -2.60
C ASN A 597 -19.80 23.22 -2.43
N ARG A 598 -20.41 22.03 -2.51
CA ARG A 598 -21.85 21.78 -2.31
C ARG A 598 -22.13 20.82 -1.15
N ILE A 599 -21.17 20.66 -0.24
CA ILE A 599 -21.35 19.99 1.05
C ILE A 599 -22.00 20.97 2.03
N ASN A 600 -23.23 20.64 2.46
CA ASN A 600 -23.92 21.38 3.53
C ASN A 600 -23.91 20.59 4.85
N ASP A 601 -23.99 19.27 4.76
CA ASP A 601 -23.85 18.34 5.88
C ASP A 601 -23.24 17.04 5.36
N MET A 602 -22.03 16.77 5.81
CA MET A 602 -21.23 15.60 5.45
C MET A 602 -21.87 14.28 5.92
N ASN A 603 -22.68 14.32 6.98
CA ASN A 603 -23.34 13.11 7.49
C ASN A 603 -24.46 12.62 6.57
N ILE A 604 -24.90 13.42 5.59
CA ILE A 604 -25.85 12.95 4.58
C ILE A 604 -25.17 11.94 3.65
N SER A 605 -23.97 12.27 3.16
CA SER A 605 -23.17 11.40 2.29
C SER A 605 -22.61 10.17 3.05
N PHE A 606 -22.50 10.26 4.38
CA PHE A 606 -22.09 9.15 5.26
C PHE A 606 -23.14 8.91 6.35
N PRO A 607 -24.32 8.37 5.99
CA PRO A 607 -25.47 8.36 6.87
C PRO A 607 -25.30 7.42 8.06
N ARG A 608 -25.54 7.95 9.27
CA ARG A 608 -25.48 7.20 10.55
C ARG A 608 -26.81 7.11 11.29
N THR A 609 -27.81 7.87 10.86
CA THR A 609 -29.13 7.96 11.51
C THR A 609 -30.23 7.65 10.51
N PRO A 610 -31.43 7.23 10.96
CA PRO A 610 -32.57 7.03 10.06
C PRO A 610 -32.91 8.25 9.20
N ASP A 611 -32.72 9.47 9.71
CA ASP A 611 -33.00 10.70 8.95
C ASP A 611 -31.92 10.98 7.90
N HIS A 612 -30.63 10.83 8.24
CA HIS A 612 -29.56 10.92 7.23
C HIS A 612 -29.75 9.87 6.13
N MET A 613 -30.21 8.66 6.48
CA MET A 613 -30.54 7.62 5.50
C MET A 613 -31.68 8.04 4.56
N ARG A 614 -32.68 8.79 5.06
CA ARG A 614 -33.75 9.37 4.22
C ARG A 614 -33.21 10.45 3.30
N MET A 615 -32.32 11.30 3.79
CA MET A 615 -31.70 12.37 3.00
C MET A 615 -30.71 11.82 1.96
N PHE A 616 -29.99 10.74 2.27
CA PHE A 616 -29.14 10.04 1.32
C PHE A 616 -29.93 9.53 0.10
N ARG A 617 -31.15 9.02 0.31
CA ARG A 617 -32.05 8.65 -0.81
C ARG A 617 -32.38 9.83 -1.72
N GLN A 618 -32.45 11.04 -1.17
CA GLN A 618 -32.64 12.25 -1.96
C GLN A 618 -31.38 12.61 -2.75
N LEU A 619 -30.18 12.36 -2.21
CA LEU A 619 -28.93 12.52 -2.95
C LEU A 619 -28.90 11.66 -4.22
N LEU A 620 -29.43 10.44 -4.20
CA LEU A 620 -29.51 9.60 -5.40
C LEU A 620 -30.24 10.31 -6.55
N SER A 621 -31.38 10.95 -6.27
CA SER A 621 -32.13 11.72 -7.27
C SER A 621 -31.36 12.96 -7.73
N ASN A 622 -30.74 13.68 -6.78
CA ASN A 622 -29.91 14.86 -7.10
C ASN A 622 -28.70 14.49 -7.97
N TRP A 623 -28.04 13.35 -7.71
CA TRP A 623 -26.91 12.87 -8.49
C TRP A 623 -27.31 12.47 -9.91
N THR A 624 -28.49 11.88 -10.10
CA THR A 624 -29.05 11.64 -11.44
C THR A 624 -29.24 12.97 -12.18
N VAL A 625 -29.87 13.96 -11.54
CA VAL A 625 -30.06 15.29 -12.16
C VAL A 625 -28.72 15.94 -12.48
N ASP A 626 -27.81 16.01 -11.51
CA ASP A 626 -26.50 16.64 -11.69
C ASP A 626 -25.71 15.98 -12.83
N THR A 627 -25.73 14.65 -12.94
CA THR A 627 -25.10 13.93 -14.07
C THR A 627 -25.75 14.27 -15.40
N SER A 628 -27.08 14.20 -15.50
CA SER A 628 -27.76 14.53 -16.75
C SER A 628 -27.49 15.98 -17.18
N ARG A 629 -27.35 16.92 -16.23
CA ARG A 629 -27.02 18.32 -16.50
C ARG A 629 -25.58 18.51 -16.96
N ALA A 630 -24.63 17.76 -16.39
CA ALA A 630 -23.26 17.75 -16.88
C ALA A 630 -23.19 17.23 -18.32
N ILE A 631 -23.92 16.16 -18.65
CA ILE A 631 -23.99 15.63 -20.02
C ILE A 631 -24.69 16.61 -20.96
N ASP A 632 -25.81 17.22 -20.55
CA ASP A 632 -26.49 18.26 -21.34
C ASP A 632 -25.53 19.41 -21.67
N TYR A 633 -24.67 19.80 -20.72
CA TYR A 633 -23.67 20.84 -20.93
C TYR A 633 -22.61 20.41 -21.97
N LEU A 634 -22.07 19.19 -21.85
CA LEU A 634 -21.10 18.67 -22.82
C LEU A 634 -21.71 18.58 -24.23
N GLN A 635 -22.94 18.09 -24.35
CA GLN A 635 -23.64 17.97 -25.65
C GLN A 635 -24.01 19.33 -26.26
N SER A 636 -24.04 20.41 -25.47
CA SER A 636 -24.27 21.76 -25.97
C SER A 636 -23.05 22.39 -26.65
N ARG A 637 -21.88 21.76 -26.55
CA ARG A 637 -20.58 22.26 -26.97
C ARG A 637 -20.01 21.42 -28.11
N ASN A 638 -19.71 22.06 -29.24
CA ASN A 638 -19.33 21.38 -30.48
C ASN A 638 -17.99 20.64 -30.42
N GLU A 639 -17.13 21.05 -29.50
CA GLU A 639 -15.81 20.46 -29.27
C GLU A 639 -15.87 19.10 -28.56
N PHE A 640 -16.97 18.73 -27.91
CA PHE A 640 -17.12 17.41 -27.28
C PHE A 640 -17.82 16.44 -28.23
N ASN A 641 -17.47 15.16 -28.13
CA ASN A 641 -18.18 14.09 -28.79
C ASN A 641 -19.46 13.77 -27.99
N PRO A 642 -20.66 14.04 -28.54
CA PRO A 642 -21.91 13.85 -27.79
C PRO A 642 -22.26 12.37 -27.56
N ASP A 643 -21.61 11.46 -28.30
CA ASP A 643 -21.90 10.03 -28.30
C ASP A 643 -20.85 9.22 -27.51
N ASN A 644 -19.65 9.77 -27.26
CA ASN A 644 -18.58 9.10 -26.50
C ASN A 644 -18.42 9.72 -25.12
N ILE A 645 -19.34 9.35 -24.22
CA ILE A 645 -19.33 9.76 -22.82
C ILE A 645 -19.20 8.51 -21.94
N PHE A 646 -18.20 8.52 -21.07
CA PHE A 646 -17.86 7.40 -20.21
C PHE A 646 -17.98 7.77 -18.75
N TYR A 647 -18.29 6.77 -17.92
CA TYR A 647 -18.33 6.92 -16.47
C TYR A 647 -17.06 6.35 -15.84
N VAL A 648 -16.46 7.08 -14.91
CA VAL A 648 -15.45 6.54 -14.01
C VAL A 648 -15.88 6.77 -12.58
N GLY A 649 -16.00 5.70 -11.80
CA GLY A 649 -16.34 5.76 -10.37
C GLY A 649 -15.19 5.26 -9.52
N MET A 650 -14.67 6.07 -8.62
CA MET A 650 -13.59 5.71 -7.68
C MET A 650 -14.13 5.49 -6.28
N SER A 651 -13.86 4.32 -5.68
CA SER A 651 -14.22 4.04 -4.28
C SER A 651 -15.69 4.38 -4.01
N TYR A 652 -15.96 5.43 -3.23
CA TYR A 652 -17.30 6.00 -3.02
C TYR A 652 -18.12 6.14 -4.31
N GLY A 653 -17.51 6.64 -5.38
CA GLY A 653 -18.11 6.71 -6.71
C GLY A 653 -18.55 5.33 -7.24
N GLY A 654 -17.64 4.36 -7.19
CA GLY A 654 -17.87 2.98 -7.63
C GLY A 654 -18.70 2.11 -6.68
N ILE A 655 -19.12 2.63 -5.53
CA ILE A 655 -19.95 1.91 -4.54
C ILE A 655 -21.37 2.49 -4.50
N TYR A 656 -21.50 3.82 -4.39
CA TYR A 656 -22.77 4.46 -4.06
C TYR A 656 -23.41 5.17 -5.25
N THR A 657 -22.60 5.69 -6.17
CA THR A 657 -23.10 6.53 -7.26
C THR A 657 -23.36 5.74 -8.54
N THR A 658 -23.01 4.45 -8.58
CA THR A 658 -23.35 3.51 -9.66
C THR A 658 -24.85 3.43 -9.94
N HIS A 659 -25.68 3.92 -9.00
CA HIS A 659 -27.10 4.14 -9.17
C HIS A 659 -27.44 4.97 -10.42
N VAL A 660 -26.64 5.99 -10.76
CA VAL A 660 -26.91 6.85 -11.92
C VAL A 660 -26.82 6.10 -13.25
N LEU A 661 -26.02 5.03 -13.30
CA LEU A 661 -25.87 4.18 -14.48
C LEU A 661 -27.16 3.41 -14.84
N LEU A 662 -28.17 3.41 -13.96
CA LEU A 662 -29.47 2.82 -14.24
C LEU A 662 -30.39 3.76 -15.02
N PHE A 663 -30.14 5.06 -14.97
CA PHE A 663 -31.06 6.10 -15.45
C PHE A 663 -30.45 7.04 -16.48
N GLU A 664 -29.13 7.03 -16.64
CA GLU A 664 -28.43 7.77 -17.67
C GLU A 664 -27.94 6.82 -18.75
N ASP A 665 -28.67 6.77 -19.87
CA ASP A 665 -28.42 5.87 -21.00
C ASP A 665 -27.40 6.44 -22.00
N ARG A 666 -27.00 7.71 -21.85
CA ARG A 666 -25.98 8.36 -22.69
C ARG A 666 -24.55 7.95 -22.36
N PHE A 667 -24.32 7.18 -21.29
CA PHE A 667 -23.01 6.57 -21.05
C PHE A 667 -22.80 5.38 -22.00
N LYS A 668 -21.60 5.29 -22.60
CA LYS A 668 -21.22 4.14 -23.45
C LYS A 668 -20.64 2.96 -22.66
N ALA A 669 -19.81 3.25 -21.66
CA ALA A 669 -19.24 2.26 -20.76
C ALA A 669 -18.85 2.90 -19.43
N ALA A 670 -18.65 2.07 -18.41
CA ALA A 670 -18.20 2.48 -17.09
C ALA A 670 -16.95 1.73 -16.63
N VAL A 671 -16.09 2.42 -15.87
CA VAL A 671 -14.95 1.84 -15.15
C VAL A 671 -15.11 2.14 -13.66
N LEU A 672 -15.08 1.10 -12.83
CA LEU A 672 -15.20 1.18 -11.38
C LEU A 672 -13.86 0.83 -10.76
N TYR A 673 -13.17 1.82 -10.20
CA TYR A 673 -11.95 1.60 -9.42
C TYR A 673 -12.30 1.37 -7.96
N VAL A 674 -11.80 0.28 -7.39
CA VAL A 674 -11.98 -0.10 -5.98
C VAL A 674 -13.42 0.07 -5.50
N GLY A 675 -14.35 -0.30 -6.39
CA GLY A 675 -15.79 -0.24 -6.18
C GLY A 675 -16.38 -1.60 -5.84
N GLY A 676 -17.69 -1.66 -5.62
CA GLY A 676 -18.36 -2.92 -5.29
C GLY A 676 -19.68 -2.72 -4.58
N MET A 677 -20.34 -3.83 -4.26
CA MET A 677 -21.63 -3.81 -3.59
C MET A 677 -21.48 -3.73 -2.07
N THR A 678 -22.26 -2.85 -1.43
CA THR A 678 -22.38 -2.78 0.04
C THR A 678 -23.77 -3.18 0.52
N SER A 679 -23.87 -3.85 1.66
CA SER A 679 -25.14 -4.18 2.33
C SER A 679 -25.50 -3.21 3.46
N GLY A 680 -24.67 -2.19 3.70
CA GLY A 680 -24.79 -1.25 4.84
C GLY A 680 -25.74 -0.07 4.61
N ILE A 681 -26.36 0.03 3.43
CA ILE A 681 -27.27 1.13 3.06
C ILE A 681 -28.73 0.64 3.05
N PRO A 682 -29.71 1.53 3.28
CA PRO A 682 -31.12 1.21 3.26
C PRO A 682 -31.58 0.47 2.00
N PRO A 683 -32.63 -0.36 2.10
CA PRO A 683 -33.35 -0.86 0.94
C PRO A 683 -33.67 0.27 -0.03
N MET A 684 -33.72 -0.05 -1.33
CA MET A 684 -33.91 0.90 -2.43
C MET A 684 -32.66 1.73 -2.80
N SER A 685 -31.55 1.58 -2.06
CA SER A 685 -30.30 2.33 -2.26
C SER A 685 -29.04 1.47 -2.16
N ASP A 686 -29.17 0.20 -1.79
CA ASP A 686 -28.09 -0.76 -1.51
C ASP A 686 -27.62 -1.55 -2.75
N GLY A 687 -28.09 -1.19 -3.94
CA GLY A 687 -27.66 -1.77 -5.21
C GLY A 687 -28.18 -3.18 -5.49
N LYS A 688 -28.33 -4.05 -4.47
CA LYS A 688 -28.81 -5.46 -4.61
C LYS A 688 -30.12 -5.56 -5.38
N ASN A 689 -31.03 -4.62 -5.16
CA ASN A 689 -32.35 -4.65 -5.78
C ASN A 689 -32.34 -4.21 -7.26
N HIS A 690 -31.26 -3.58 -7.71
CA HIS A 690 -31.19 -2.86 -8.99
C HIS A 690 -30.10 -3.38 -9.93
N PHE A 691 -29.01 -3.96 -9.41
CA PHE A 691 -27.89 -4.43 -10.22
C PHE A 691 -28.29 -5.35 -11.38
N PRO A 692 -29.27 -6.28 -11.26
CA PRO A 692 -29.71 -7.09 -12.40
C PRO A 692 -30.23 -6.28 -13.60
N ARG A 693 -30.56 -5.00 -13.41
CA ARG A 693 -31.05 -4.06 -14.44
C ARG A 693 -29.94 -3.19 -15.03
N MET A 694 -28.76 -3.15 -14.42
CA MET A 694 -27.59 -2.48 -14.96
C MET A 694 -27.12 -3.25 -16.18
N LYS A 695 -27.28 -2.68 -17.39
CA LYS A 695 -26.91 -3.32 -18.68
C LYS A 695 -25.68 -2.73 -19.34
N LEU A 696 -25.25 -1.55 -18.89
CA LEU A 696 -24.09 -0.83 -19.40
C LEU A 696 -22.83 -1.72 -19.31
N PRO A 697 -21.93 -1.68 -20.31
CA PRO A 697 -20.62 -2.31 -20.20
C PRO A 697 -19.82 -1.80 -19.00
N ILE A 698 -19.29 -2.70 -18.16
CA ILE A 698 -18.61 -2.35 -16.91
C ILE A 698 -17.27 -3.08 -16.75
N LEU A 699 -16.21 -2.31 -16.55
CA LEU A 699 -14.93 -2.78 -16.02
C LEU A 699 -14.85 -2.51 -14.51
N MET A 700 -14.44 -3.49 -13.73
CA MET A 700 -14.16 -3.36 -12.29
C MET A 700 -12.70 -3.70 -12.03
N LEU A 701 -11.97 -2.78 -11.38
CA LEU A 701 -10.57 -2.92 -11.05
C LEU A 701 -10.39 -2.78 -9.53
N ASN A 702 -9.95 -3.83 -8.85
CA ASN A 702 -9.93 -3.89 -7.39
C ASN A 702 -8.63 -4.48 -6.83
N GLY A 703 -8.25 -4.07 -5.62
CA GLY A 703 -7.18 -4.73 -4.86
C GLY A 703 -7.70 -5.94 -4.09
N ARG A 704 -6.92 -7.03 -4.02
CA ARG A 704 -7.27 -8.21 -3.21
C ARG A 704 -7.19 -7.95 -1.72
N GLN A 705 -6.29 -7.07 -1.30
CA GLN A 705 -6.04 -6.69 0.10
C GLN A 705 -6.68 -5.34 0.43
N ASP A 706 -7.82 -5.03 -0.19
CA ASP A 706 -8.59 -3.83 0.10
C ASP A 706 -9.43 -4.02 1.39
N TYR A 707 -9.00 -3.35 2.46
CA TYR A 707 -9.66 -3.39 3.77
C TYR A 707 -10.99 -2.64 3.80
N LEU A 708 -11.18 -1.69 2.90
CA LEU A 708 -12.37 -0.84 2.84
C LEU A 708 -13.45 -1.48 1.97
N VAL A 709 -13.03 -2.12 0.87
CA VAL A 709 -13.90 -2.79 -0.10
C VAL A 709 -13.39 -4.23 -0.27
N PRO A 710 -13.78 -5.15 0.63
CA PRO A 710 -13.24 -6.51 0.63
C PRO A 710 -13.59 -7.24 -0.67
N GLU A 711 -12.76 -8.22 -1.07
CA GLU A 711 -12.89 -8.97 -2.35
C GLU A 711 -14.32 -9.47 -2.64
N SER A 712 -15.07 -9.85 -1.60
CA SER A 712 -16.45 -10.29 -1.71
C SER A 712 -17.42 -9.22 -2.24
N ALA A 713 -17.15 -7.93 -2.03
CA ALA A 713 -17.99 -6.82 -2.47
C ALA A 713 -18.01 -6.65 -4.01
N PRO A 714 -16.88 -6.49 -4.72
CA PRO A 714 -16.87 -6.44 -6.18
C PRO A 714 -17.27 -7.77 -6.81
N GLN A 715 -16.87 -8.92 -6.25
CA GLN A 715 -17.33 -10.23 -6.73
C GLN A 715 -18.85 -10.34 -6.70
N SER A 716 -19.45 -9.96 -5.57
CA SER A 716 -20.90 -9.99 -5.45
C SER A 716 -21.55 -9.04 -6.45
N MET A 717 -21.08 -7.79 -6.59
CA MET A 717 -21.59 -6.88 -7.61
C MET A 717 -21.50 -7.48 -9.03
N PHE A 718 -20.34 -8.01 -9.40
CA PHE A 718 -20.08 -8.61 -10.71
C PHE A 718 -21.02 -9.79 -11.02
N SER A 719 -21.34 -10.61 -10.01
CA SER A 719 -22.30 -11.71 -10.13
C SER A 719 -23.75 -11.23 -10.25
N PHE A 720 -24.10 -10.09 -9.65
CA PHE A 720 -25.47 -9.57 -9.64
C PHE A 720 -25.79 -8.60 -10.79
N ILE A 721 -24.80 -7.95 -11.40
CA ILE A 721 -25.05 -7.00 -12.49
C ILE A 721 -25.64 -7.69 -13.73
N GLY A 722 -26.58 -6.99 -14.36
CA GLY A 722 -27.29 -7.44 -15.54
C GLY A 722 -26.51 -7.32 -16.85
N THR A 723 -25.31 -6.76 -16.81
CA THR A 723 -24.43 -6.54 -17.96
C THR A 723 -24.08 -7.88 -18.61
N PRO A 724 -24.16 -8.00 -19.95
CA PRO A 724 -23.77 -9.23 -20.65
C PRO A 724 -22.35 -9.67 -20.31
N GLU A 725 -22.08 -10.98 -20.21
CA GLU A 725 -20.75 -11.51 -19.86
C GLU A 725 -19.62 -10.98 -20.75
N LYS A 726 -19.89 -10.79 -22.05
CA LYS A 726 -18.91 -10.22 -22.99
C LYS A 726 -18.59 -8.75 -22.71
N ASP A 727 -19.46 -8.06 -21.99
CA ASP A 727 -19.44 -6.61 -21.72
C ASP A 727 -19.21 -6.29 -20.23
N LYS A 728 -18.81 -7.28 -19.42
CA LYS A 728 -18.31 -7.03 -18.07
C LYS A 728 -16.96 -7.71 -17.82
N ARG A 729 -16.11 -7.08 -17.02
CA ARG A 729 -14.80 -7.62 -16.63
C ARG A 729 -14.46 -7.21 -15.20
N LEU A 730 -13.95 -8.14 -14.40
CA LEU A 730 -13.45 -7.90 -13.04
C LEU A 730 -11.99 -8.33 -12.98
N VAL A 731 -11.11 -7.41 -12.60
CA VAL A 731 -9.67 -7.64 -12.46
C VAL A 731 -9.25 -7.36 -11.02
N PHE A 732 -8.51 -8.29 -10.45
CA PHE A 732 -7.92 -8.17 -9.13
C PHE A 732 -6.41 -8.01 -9.20
N TYR A 733 -5.88 -7.05 -8.44
CA TYR A 733 -4.46 -6.81 -8.27
C TYR A 733 -3.99 -7.20 -6.88
N ASP A 734 -2.72 -7.59 -6.76
CA ASP A 734 -2.02 -7.76 -5.47
C ASP A 734 -1.71 -6.37 -4.87
N SER A 735 -2.75 -5.66 -4.48
CA SER A 735 -2.72 -4.30 -3.94
C SER A 735 -3.85 -4.07 -2.94
N GLY A 736 -3.84 -2.90 -2.28
CA GLY A 736 -4.94 -2.45 -1.43
C GLY A 736 -5.95 -1.56 -2.12
N HIS A 737 -6.48 -0.62 -1.34
CA HIS A 737 -7.53 0.30 -1.79
C HIS A 737 -7.02 1.29 -2.84
N TRP A 738 -5.92 2.02 -2.60
CA TRP A 738 -5.38 2.95 -3.59
C TRP A 738 -3.94 3.37 -3.27
N PRO A 739 -3.01 3.43 -4.25
CA PRO A 739 -3.20 3.22 -5.69
C PRO A 739 -3.19 1.75 -6.13
N LEU A 740 -3.85 1.47 -7.26
CA LEU A 740 -3.68 0.21 -7.99
C LEU A 740 -2.37 0.24 -8.82
N PRO A 741 -1.81 -0.92 -9.25
CA PRO A 741 -0.65 -0.96 -10.14
C PRO A 741 -0.90 -0.11 -11.39
N ARG A 742 -0.14 0.97 -11.51
CA ARG A 742 -0.51 2.11 -12.36
C ARG A 742 -0.55 1.72 -13.83
N ASN A 743 0.49 1.07 -14.32
CA ASN A 743 0.61 0.77 -15.74
C ASN A 743 -0.39 -0.31 -16.17
N GLN A 744 -0.64 -1.31 -15.32
CA GLN A 744 -1.67 -2.32 -15.56
C GLN A 744 -3.08 -1.71 -15.54
N MET A 745 -3.37 -0.86 -14.55
CA MET A 745 -4.65 -0.14 -14.45
C MET A 745 -4.89 0.73 -15.70
N ILE A 746 -3.89 1.51 -16.14
CA ILE A 746 -3.99 2.35 -17.35
C ILE A 746 -4.28 1.46 -18.57
N LYS A 747 -3.53 0.37 -18.73
CA LYS A 747 -3.71 -0.56 -19.86
C LYS A 747 -5.13 -1.12 -19.91
N GLU A 748 -5.65 -1.62 -18.79
CA GLU A 748 -7.00 -2.19 -18.72
C GLU A 748 -8.07 -1.12 -18.97
N THR A 749 -7.93 0.07 -18.38
CA THR A 749 -8.86 1.18 -18.57
C THR A 749 -8.90 1.64 -20.03
N LEU A 750 -7.76 1.96 -20.63
CA LEU A 750 -7.72 2.46 -22.02
C LEU A 750 -8.23 1.40 -22.99
N SER A 751 -7.78 0.14 -22.85
CA SER A 751 -8.27 -0.97 -23.68
C SER A 751 -9.78 -1.16 -23.58
N TRP A 752 -10.37 -0.91 -22.41
CA TRP A 752 -11.81 -0.99 -22.20
C TRP A 752 -12.56 0.16 -22.84
N LEU A 753 -12.08 1.40 -22.68
CA LEU A 753 -12.70 2.58 -23.27
C LEU A 753 -12.63 2.52 -24.81
N ASP A 754 -11.45 2.26 -25.37
CA ASP A 754 -11.21 2.14 -26.82
C ASP A 754 -12.17 1.12 -27.47
N ARG A 755 -12.47 0.02 -26.77
CA ARG A 755 -13.39 -1.03 -27.25
C ARG A 755 -14.81 -0.53 -27.53
N TYR A 756 -15.25 0.55 -26.87
CA TYR A 756 -16.60 1.08 -27.00
C TYR A 756 -16.64 2.46 -27.67
N GLU A 757 -15.51 2.98 -28.18
CA GLU A 757 -15.49 4.28 -28.85
C GLU A 757 -16.12 4.29 -30.24
N ASP A 758 -16.09 3.16 -30.93
CA ASP A 758 -16.60 2.98 -32.30
C ASP A 758 -18.12 2.76 -32.40
#